data_AF-V9Z267-F1
#
_entry.id   AF-V9Z267-F1
#
_cell.length_a   1.000
_cell.length_b   1.000
_cell.length_c   1.000
_cell.angle_alpha   90.00
_cell.angle_beta   90.00
_cell.angle_gamma   90.00
#
_symmetry.space_group_name_H-M   'P 1'
#
loop_
_entity.id
_entity.type
_entity.pdbx_description
1 polymer ?
#
loop_
_entity_poly.entity_id
_entity_poly.type
_entity_poly.pdbx_seq_one_letter_code
_entity_poly.pdbx_strand_id
1 'polypeptide(L)'
;MHVTRTYTLTSNTPRQQQGFRPTGTAISPVALRQTATGESEDTARAELTEFEHLIPTATPEQVRGEARIFHALIAAYGRHRPTLTGGPFGIRSLTPRPDELVVRIAPSQLDRWIDALAYREGGTGVAGLRWAGHRQGTLLTLPGTKVLLADISETDWRAALGRRSADQSSLMPHWIPQFRREPEYTAAQEAEVEGIAGHLSATLRRVRLLDPLTRISGHVHLFTTRHRGEVHLIEACEATPTVLPVWTSRSVPSALWPTGPIPAPGPADPYTAVLDLLTELEPARAPSGTNDHPAARALCHIAGLRTDPVVVQAAEHVLDVATRVLADPAHSSVYAAGGWAGNCRTYPEGTVHGSDPCLPPGAETVADLPDEALQRIGRHFCSRPSDTSRTDLASAGKQELVHLLDWALAAATRPTNCPAWTRDRTGGTLQHTQPLPGREGVLTLTATTTGVYRVSLDALGSSDLADEDDSVEWEREAAPSQSAAVLLAEHAAIEAAVCLPFQREHRKQRLVLPAVVPAEPTIRSVIAEADYVLGFFTLASVLGRLHDRAGSIQGAADGHWRADPHSDTPPDRPATLTALISDWCALPSPHHGEAANTASVDSPAYLRHLAAHRAAFDPFATRYLAAADSLPGAHTFEERHLAGFAALRTTDLSALTRTEVRPVREGLLRLVRSLPQNPAQLTAWYEQHLGQP
;
A
#
# COMPACT_ATOMS: atom_id res chain seq x y z
N MET A 1 13.37 -16.00 -42.95
CA MET A 1 12.15 -16.73 -42.54
C MET A 1 12.16 -16.82 -41.01
N HIS A 2 11.66 -15.78 -40.34
CA HIS A 2 11.56 -15.74 -38.89
C HIS A 2 10.13 -16.10 -38.51
N VAL A 3 9.99 -17.14 -37.70
CA VAL A 3 8.72 -17.61 -37.16
C VAL A 3 8.29 -16.63 -36.07
N THR A 4 7.31 -15.79 -36.38
CA THR A 4 6.60 -14.94 -35.41
C THR A 4 5.85 -15.88 -34.46
N ARG A 5 6.36 -16.06 -33.23
CA ARG A 5 5.61 -16.72 -32.16
C ARG A 5 4.50 -15.79 -31.71
N THR A 6 3.33 -15.93 -32.31
CA THR A 6 2.08 -15.38 -31.79
C THR A 6 1.78 -16.12 -30.49
N TYR A 7 2.06 -15.50 -29.34
CA TYR A 7 1.51 -15.95 -28.07
C TYR A 7 0.01 -15.68 -28.10
N THR A 8 -0.76 -16.67 -28.55
CA THR A 8 -2.20 -16.70 -28.34
C THR A 8 -2.44 -16.78 -26.84
N LEU A 9 -2.68 -15.63 -26.21
CA LEU A 9 -3.25 -15.51 -24.88
C LEU A 9 -4.54 -16.32 -24.89
N THR A 10 -4.50 -17.50 -24.28
CA THR A 10 -5.70 -18.28 -23.99
C THR A 10 -6.65 -17.42 -23.17
N SER A 11 -7.93 -17.41 -23.53
CA SER A 11 -8.99 -16.81 -22.72
C SER A 11 -8.93 -17.43 -21.33
N ASN A 12 -8.42 -16.68 -20.35
CA ASN A 12 -8.48 -17.07 -18.95
C ASN A 12 -9.95 -17.06 -18.55
N THR A 13 -10.62 -18.21 -18.63
CA THR A 13 -11.81 -18.48 -17.82
C THR A 13 -11.40 -18.27 -16.37
N PRO A 14 -12.05 -17.40 -15.58
CA PRO A 14 -11.75 -17.28 -14.15
C PRO A 14 -12.07 -18.64 -13.51
N ARG A 15 -11.02 -19.38 -13.13
CA ARG A 15 -11.15 -20.73 -12.57
C ARG A 15 -11.12 -20.68 -11.06
N GLN A 16 -12.14 -21.31 -10.47
CA GLN A 16 -12.14 -22.03 -9.20
C GLN A 16 -11.43 -21.34 -8.03
N GLN A 17 -12.17 -20.45 -7.37
CA GLN A 17 -11.93 -20.04 -6.00
C GLN A 17 -11.87 -21.28 -5.08
N GLN A 18 -10.66 -21.73 -4.74
CA GLN A 18 -10.45 -22.64 -3.62
C GLN A 18 -10.46 -21.82 -2.34
N GLY A 19 -11.45 -22.01 -1.47
CA GLY A 19 -11.35 -21.41 -0.13
C GLY A 19 -12.60 -21.15 0.71
N PHE A 20 -13.82 -21.58 0.35
CA PHE A 20 -14.92 -21.55 1.32
C PHE A 20 -14.78 -22.70 2.33
N ARG A 21 -13.83 -22.59 3.26
CA ARG A 21 -13.88 -23.33 4.53
C ARG A 21 -14.42 -22.39 5.60
N PRO A 22 -15.68 -22.56 6.04
CA PRO A 22 -16.16 -21.87 7.22
C PRO A 22 -15.50 -22.53 8.44
N THR A 23 -14.29 -22.11 8.81
CA THR A 23 -13.77 -22.43 10.14
C THR A 23 -14.51 -21.56 11.14
N GLY A 24 -15.65 -22.09 11.58
CA GLY A 24 -16.50 -21.54 12.62
C GLY A 24 -15.78 -21.48 13.97
N THR A 25 -15.30 -20.30 14.29
CA THR A 25 -15.36 -19.74 15.65
C THR A 25 -15.64 -18.26 15.49
N ALA A 26 -16.82 -17.80 15.90
CA ALA A 26 -17.13 -16.37 15.92
C ALA A 26 -16.09 -15.68 16.83
N ILE A 27 -15.27 -14.81 16.24
CA ILE A 27 -14.29 -14.03 17.00
C ILE A 27 -15.07 -13.13 17.96
N SER A 28 -14.68 -13.09 19.24
CA SER A 28 -15.41 -12.30 20.22
C SER A 28 -15.34 -10.79 19.87
N PRO A 29 -16.40 -10.02 20.16
CA PRO A 29 -16.40 -8.55 19.99
C PRO A 29 -15.19 -7.86 20.63
N VAL A 30 -14.78 -8.33 21.81
CA VAL A 30 -13.60 -7.84 22.54
C VAL A 30 -12.34 -8.04 21.70
N ALA A 31 -12.11 -9.25 21.18
CA ALA A 31 -10.92 -9.56 20.39
C ALA A 31 -10.88 -8.77 19.05
N LEU A 32 -12.03 -8.59 18.40
CA LEU A 32 -12.14 -7.76 17.19
C LEU A 32 -11.75 -6.30 17.49
N ARG A 33 -12.30 -5.72 18.58
CA ARG A 33 -11.98 -4.36 19.00
C ARG A 33 -10.48 -4.22 19.30
N GLN A 34 -9.91 -5.12 20.10
CA GLN A 34 -8.47 -5.11 20.41
C GLN A 34 -7.59 -5.19 19.16
N THR A 35 -8.01 -5.97 18.15
CA THR A 35 -7.27 -6.08 16.89
C THR A 35 -7.25 -4.77 16.12
N ALA A 36 -8.32 -3.97 16.18
CA ALA A 36 -8.40 -2.68 15.52
C ALA A 36 -7.74 -1.54 16.32
N THR A 37 -7.79 -1.58 17.65
CA THR A 37 -7.42 -0.44 18.51
C THR A 37 -6.15 -0.64 19.33
N GLY A 38 -5.77 -1.89 19.60
CA GLY A 38 -4.62 -2.24 20.46
C GLY A 38 -4.91 -2.10 21.95
N GLU A 39 -6.17 -1.95 22.34
CA GLU A 39 -6.59 -1.89 23.74
C GLU A 39 -6.24 -3.18 24.52
N SER A 40 -6.09 -3.03 25.84
CA SER A 40 -6.11 -4.20 26.72
C SER A 40 -7.50 -4.85 26.71
N GLU A 41 -7.56 -6.11 27.11
CA GLU A 41 -8.82 -6.86 27.16
C GLU A 41 -9.83 -6.18 28.10
N ASP A 42 -9.35 -5.71 29.25
CA ASP A 42 -10.18 -5.02 30.25
C ASP A 42 -10.74 -3.70 29.72
N THR A 43 -9.93 -2.91 29.01
CA THR A 43 -10.39 -1.66 28.41
C THR A 43 -11.39 -1.92 27.30
N ALA A 44 -11.11 -2.86 26.39
CA ALA A 44 -12.03 -3.20 25.31
C ALA A 44 -13.37 -3.74 25.85
N ARG A 45 -13.35 -4.57 26.91
CA ARG A 45 -14.55 -5.07 27.57
C ARG A 45 -15.37 -3.95 28.23
N ALA A 46 -14.71 -3.03 28.91
CA ALA A 46 -15.38 -1.90 29.56
C ALA A 46 -16.08 -1.02 28.52
N GLU A 47 -15.38 -0.64 27.45
CA GLU A 47 -15.92 0.23 26.40
C GLU A 47 -17.08 -0.45 25.63
N LEU A 48 -17.02 -1.77 25.41
CA LEU A 48 -18.11 -2.52 24.77
C LEU A 48 -19.37 -2.65 25.63
N THR A 49 -19.29 -2.35 26.93
CA THR A 49 -20.49 -2.30 27.79
C THR A 49 -21.25 -0.98 27.58
N GLU A 50 -20.57 0.06 27.14
CA GLU A 50 -21.11 1.42 27.01
C GLU A 50 -21.56 1.76 25.58
N PHE A 51 -21.07 1.05 24.56
CA PHE A 51 -21.33 1.35 23.14
C PHE A 51 -21.89 0.16 22.35
N GLU A 52 -22.87 0.45 21.49
CA GLU A 52 -23.52 -0.52 20.60
C GLU A 52 -22.59 -1.00 19.46
N HIS A 53 -21.67 -0.13 19.00
CA HIS A 53 -20.73 -0.44 17.93
C HIS A 53 -19.35 -0.81 18.46
N LEU A 54 -18.69 -1.78 17.81
CA LEU A 54 -17.32 -2.20 18.16
C LEU A 54 -16.35 -1.02 18.25
N ILE A 55 -16.46 -0.09 17.29
CA ILE A 55 -15.69 1.15 17.22
C ILE A 55 -16.69 2.28 16.97
N PRO A 56 -16.91 3.20 17.92
CA PRO A 56 -17.92 4.25 17.75
C PRO A 56 -17.54 5.22 16.63
N THR A 57 -18.55 5.76 15.95
CA THR A 57 -18.42 6.86 14.98
C THR A 57 -18.19 8.17 15.73
N ALA A 58 -17.27 9.00 15.24
CA ALA A 58 -17.01 10.30 15.84
C ALA A 58 -18.12 11.31 15.52
N THR A 59 -18.30 12.32 16.37
CA THR A 59 -19.07 13.52 15.98
C THR A 59 -18.41 14.23 14.78
N PRO A 60 -19.16 14.98 13.96
CA PRO A 60 -18.59 15.65 12.78
C PRO A 60 -17.36 16.53 13.10
N GLU A 61 -17.39 17.23 14.22
CA GLU A 61 -16.27 18.06 14.70
C GLU A 61 -15.07 17.20 15.11
N GLN A 62 -15.31 16.08 15.80
CA GLN A 62 -14.26 15.13 16.16
C GLN A 62 -13.64 14.48 14.92
N VAL A 63 -14.44 14.12 13.90
CA VAL A 63 -13.94 13.60 12.60
C VAL A 63 -12.96 14.58 11.96
N ARG A 64 -13.33 15.87 11.85
CA ARG A 64 -12.47 16.89 11.22
C ARG A 64 -11.16 17.07 11.97
N GLY A 65 -11.21 17.13 13.31
CA GLY A 65 -10.01 17.28 14.12
C GLY A 65 -9.09 16.05 14.08
N GLU A 66 -9.67 14.85 14.18
CA GLU A 66 -8.92 13.59 14.03
C GLU A 66 -8.28 13.47 12.65
N ALA A 67 -8.99 13.84 11.58
CA ALA A 67 -8.45 13.81 10.22
C ALA A 67 -7.24 14.72 10.06
N ARG A 68 -7.30 15.96 10.58
CA ARG A 68 -6.17 16.91 10.53
C ARG A 68 -4.97 16.42 11.33
N ILE A 69 -5.20 15.89 12.53
CA ILE A 69 -4.15 15.28 13.35
C ILE A 69 -3.51 14.10 12.61
N PHE A 70 -4.33 13.20 12.06
CA PHE A 70 -3.82 12.02 11.38
C PHE A 70 -3.09 12.35 10.08
N HIS A 71 -3.58 13.32 9.31
CA HIS A 71 -2.92 13.83 8.12
C HIS A 71 -1.54 14.44 8.45
N ALA A 72 -1.42 15.20 9.54
CA ALA A 72 -0.15 15.72 10.01
C ALA A 72 0.81 14.59 10.47
N LEU A 73 0.29 13.54 11.12
CA LEU A 73 1.08 12.36 11.49
C LEU A 73 1.56 11.60 10.24
N ILE A 74 0.70 11.41 9.24
CA ILE A 74 1.06 10.81 7.95
C ILE A 74 2.23 11.59 7.32
N ALA A 75 2.11 12.91 7.22
CA ALA A 75 3.13 13.76 6.63
C ALA A 75 4.47 13.73 7.40
N ALA A 76 4.43 13.72 8.74
CA ALA A 76 5.64 13.79 9.57
C ALA A 76 6.34 12.44 9.79
N TYR A 77 5.56 11.35 9.82
CA TYR A 77 6.14 10.02 9.92
C TYR A 77 6.64 9.51 8.57
N GLY A 78 6.01 9.95 7.48
CA GLY A 78 6.17 9.36 6.17
C GLY A 78 5.65 7.93 6.22
N ARG A 79 6.51 6.98 6.63
CA ARG A 79 6.19 5.55 6.67
C ARG A 79 6.02 5.03 8.10
N HIS A 80 5.05 4.15 8.29
CA HIS A 80 4.93 3.36 9.50
C HIS A 80 5.95 2.20 9.48
N ARG A 81 6.88 2.20 10.45
CA ARG A 81 7.83 1.11 10.70
C ARG A 81 7.73 0.68 12.16
N PRO A 82 6.95 -0.36 12.50
CA PRO A 82 6.65 -0.69 13.90
C PRO A 82 7.90 -1.01 14.72
N THR A 83 8.96 -1.53 14.10
CA THR A 83 10.26 -1.77 14.73
C THR A 83 10.96 -0.48 15.18
N LEU A 84 10.71 0.64 14.51
CA LEU A 84 11.23 1.96 14.87
C LEU A 84 10.33 2.70 15.85
N THR A 85 9.02 2.64 15.61
CA THR A 85 8.05 3.52 16.27
C THR A 85 7.33 2.85 17.44
N GLY A 86 7.41 1.52 17.58
CA GLY A 86 6.69 0.77 18.61
C GLY A 86 5.19 0.59 18.35
N GLY A 87 4.75 0.93 17.14
CA GLY A 87 3.36 0.90 16.67
C GLY A 87 3.10 1.95 15.59
N PRO A 88 1.93 1.94 14.91
CA PRO A 88 1.57 2.87 13.86
C PRO A 88 1.71 4.31 14.30
N PHE A 89 2.58 5.08 13.65
CA PHE A 89 2.86 6.48 14.04
C PHE A 89 3.24 6.65 15.51
N GLY A 90 3.83 5.62 16.13
CA GLY A 90 4.15 5.62 17.56
C GLY A 90 2.99 5.27 18.49
N ILE A 91 1.81 4.99 17.95
CA ILE A 91 0.60 4.65 18.70
C ILE A 91 0.66 3.18 19.14
N ARG A 92 0.63 2.98 20.46
CA ARG A 92 0.56 1.66 21.09
C ARG A 92 -0.88 1.17 21.16
N SER A 93 -1.80 2.05 21.56
CA SER A 93 -3.23 1.75 21.65
C SER A 93 -4.07 3.03 21.54
N LEU A 94 -5.33 2.85 21.17
CA LEU A 94 -6.35 3.90 21.09
C LEU A 94 -7.63 3.47 21.80
N THR A 95 -8.31 4.37 22.49
CA THR A 95 -9.68 4.14 22.97
C THR A 95 -10.59 5.18 22.32
N PRO A 96 -11.25 4.82 21.20
CA PRO A 96 -12.16 5.72 20.50
C PRO A 96 -13.51 5.85 21.22
N ARG A 97 -13.97 7.08 21.37
CA ARG A 97 -15.31 7.48 21.83
C ARG A 97 -15.92 8.49 20.84
N PRO A 98 -17.23 8.81 20.91
CA PRO A 98 -17.84 9.73 19.95
C PRO A 98 -17.21 11.14 19.94
N ASP A 99 -16.92 11.71 21.11
CA ASP A 99 -16.43 13.08 21.30
C ASP A 99 -15.00 13.18 21.86
N GLU A 100 -14.32 12.04 22.00
CA GLU A 100 -12.99 11.93 22.56
C GLU A 100 -12.22 10.76 21.93
N LEU A 101 -10.90 10.94 21.77
CA LEU A 101 -9.98 9.87 21.42
C LEU A 101 -8.86 9.79 22.46
N VAL A 102 -8.76 8.69 23.20
CA VAL A 102 -7.63 8.45 24.11
C VAL A 102 -6.53 7.72 23.36
N VAL A 103 -5.31 8.23 23.42
CA VAL A 103 -4.15 7.73 22.68
C VAL A 103 -3.04 7.40 23.65
N ARG A 104 -2.49 6.19 23.56
CA ARG A 104 -1.22 5.84 24.21
C ARG A 104 -0.12 5.80 23.18
N ILE A 105 0.86 6.70 23.29
CA ILE A 105 2.02 6.74 22.42
C ILE A 105 3.23 6.11 23.10
N ALA A 106 4.15 5.56 22.33
CA ALA A 106 5.45 5.15 22.85
C ALA A 106 6.22 6.39 23.36
N PRO A 107 6.80 6.36 24.57
CA PRO A 107 7.50 7.53 25.12
C PRO A 107 8.63 8.04 24.22
N SER A 108 9.31 7.14 23.50
CA SER A 108 10.37 7.48 22.54
C SER A 108 9.87 8.25 21.31
N GLN A 109 8.56 8.33 21.09
CA GLN A 109 7.93 8.99 19.96
C GLN A 109 7.35 10.37 20.30
N LEU A 110 7.40 10.77 21.57
CA LEU A 110 6.83 12.04 22.03
C LEU A 110 7.44 13.24 21.28
N ASP A 111 8.76 13.27 21.12
CA ASP A 111 9.45 14.36 20.41
C ASP A 111 8.99 14.44 18.95
N ARG A 112 8.77 13.30 18.28
CA ARG A 112 8.30 13.25 16.89
C ARG A 112 6.83 13.62 16.75
N TRP A 113 5.99 13.26 17.73
CA TRP A 113 4.61 13.74 17.81
C TRP A 113 4.55 15.26 17.92
N ILE A 114 5.42 15.87 18.72
CA ILE A 114 5.50 17.33 18.82
C ILE A 114 5.88 17.95 17.48
N ASP A 115 6.89 17.42 16.79
CA ASP A 115 7.25 17.91 15.46
C ASP A 115 6.11 17.78 14.45
N ALA A 116 5.38 16.66 14.51
CA ALA A 116 4.26 16.39 13.62
C ALA A 116 3.09 17.34 13.86
N LEU A 117 2.84 17.72 15.11
CA LEU A 117 1.68 18.50 15.51
C LEU A 117 1.94 20.01 15.51
N ALA A 118 3.19 20.43 15.73
CA ALA A 118 3.56 21.84 15.79
C ALA A 118 3.38 22.51 14.41
N TYR A 119 2.43 23.45 14.33
CA TYR A 119 2.16 24.17 13.10
C TYR A 119 3.27 25.14 12.72
N ARG A 120 3.71 25.08 11.46
CA ARG A 120 4.66 26.03 10.86
C ARG A 120 4.02 26.67 9.63
N GLU A 121 4.12 27.99 9.50
CA GLU A 121 3.56 28.68 8.32
C GLU A 121 4.23 28.14 7.05
N GLY A 122 3.41 27.67 6.09
CA GLY A 122 3.89 27.01 4.88
C GLY A 122 4.49 25.60 5.06
N GLY A 123 4.39 25.02 6.27
CA GLY A 123 4.87 23.67 6.58
C GLY A 123 3.78 22.74 7.09
N THR A 124 4.19 21.56 7.57
CA THR A 124 3.29 20.57 8.20
C THR A 124 2.88 21.00 9.61
N GLY A 125 1.85 20.36 10.18
CA GLY A 125 1.38 20.58 11.55
C GLY A 125 -0.13 20.75 11.63
N VAL A 126 -0.65 21.08 12.82
CA VAL A 126 -2.10 21.25 13.03
C VAL A 126 -2.40 22.66 13.50
N ALA A 127 -2.92 23.49 12.59
CA ALA A 127 -3.24 24.87 12.90
C ALA A 127 -4.30 24.94 14.02
N GLY A 128 -4.02 25.75 15.03
CA GLY A 128 -4.94 25.97 16.12
C GLY A 128 -5.04 24.87 17.18
N LEU A 129 -4.21 23.83 17.09
CA LEU A 129 -4.14 22.80 18.11
C LEU A 129 -3.64 23.38 19.44
N ARG A 130 -4.40 23.12 20.51
CA ARG A 130 -4.09 23.56 21.86
C ARG A 130 -3.85 22.40 22.81
N TRP A 131 -3.09 22.61 23.88
CA TRP A 131 -2.83 21.58 24.89
C TRP A 131 -3.13 22.01 26.34
N ALA A 132 -3.45 21.06 27.20
CA ALA A 132 -3.66 21.25 28.63
C ALA A 132 -3.21 20.03 29.43
N GLY A 133 -2.70 20.23 30.65
CA GLY A 133 -2.50 19.12 31.60
C GLY A 133 -3.83 18.51 32.02
N HIS A 134 -3.88 17.18 32.14
CA HIS A 134 -5.04 16.42 32.59
C HIS A 134 -4.62 15.37 33.61
N ARG A 135 -5.55 14.93 34.47
CA ARG A 135 -5.25 13.94 35.53
C ARG A 135 -4.68 12.63 34.98
N GLN A 136 -5.09 12.25 33.78
CA GLN A 136 -4.72 11.00 33.11
C GLN A 136 -3.66 11.18 32.01
N GLY A 137 -3.14 12.40 31.80
CA GLY A 137 -2.17 12.67 30.75
C GLY A 137 -2.19 14.11 30.25
N THR A 138 -1.99 14.31 28.95
CA THR A 138 -2.03 15.63 28.30
C THR A 138 -3.17 15.68 27.30
N LEU A 139 -4.08 16.64 27.46
CA LEU A 139 -5.22 16.83 26.57
C LEU A 139 -4.84 17.75 25.41
N LEU A 140 -5.10 17.31 24.19
CA LEU A 140 -5.03 18.10 22.96
C LEU A 140 -6.44 18.47 22.51
N THR A 141 -6.63 19.73 22.09
CA THR A 141 -7.95 20.28 21.78
C THR A 141 -7.93 21.09 20.48
N LEU A 142 -8.98 20.89 19.69
CA LEU A 142 -9.44 21.76 18.60
C LEU A 142 -10.91 22.11 18.89
N PRO A 143 -11.52 23.09 18.20
CA PRO A 143 -12.95 23.34 18.32
C PRO A 143 -13.78 22.07 18.07
N GLY A 144 -14.45 21.58 19.13
CA GLY A 144 -15.27 20.36 19.07
C GLY A 144 -14.49 19.04 19.00
N THR A 145 -13.16 19.05 19.19
CA THR A 145 -12.32 17.84 19.19
C THR A 145 -11.53 17.70 20.49
N LYS A 146 -11.49 16.49 21.05
CA LYS A 146 -10.65 16.14 22.20
C LYS A 146 -9.80 14.90 21.90
N VAL A 147 -8.49 15.01 22.15
CA VAL A 147 -7.56 13.89 22.08
C VAL A 147 -6.73 13.84 23.35
N LEU A 148 -6.87 12.78 24.15
CA LEU A 148 -6.10 12.61 25.39
C LEU A 148 -4.86 11.76 25.12
N LEU A 149 -3.67 12.33 25.27
CA LEU A 149 -2.41 11.58 25.32
C LEU A 149 -2.26 10.97 26.72
N ALA A 150 -2.74 9.75 26.88
CA ALA A 150 -2.68 9.02 28.14
C ALA A 150 -1.23 8.70 28.53
N ASP A 151 -0.95 8.73 29.83
CA ASP A 151 0.36 8.45 30.43
C ASP A 151 1.50 9.41 30.02
N ILE A 152 1.19 10.50 29.30
CA ILE A 152 2.13 11.60 29.02
C ILE A 152 1.83 12.76 29.98
N SER A 153 2.69 12.96 30.98
CA SER A 153 2.51 14.03 31.95
C SER A 153 2.71 15.42 31.31
N GLU A 154 2.09 16.44 31.91
CA GLU A 154 2.32 17.84 31.53
C GLU A 154 3.81 18.23 31.59
N THR A 155 4.55 17.66 32.55
CA THR A 155 5.99 17.87 32.71
C THR A 155 6.77 17.29 31.53
N ASP A 156 6.47 16.04 31.14
CA ASP A 156 7.14 15.39 30.01
C ASP A 156 6.83 16.10 28.70
N TRP A 157 5.57 16.51 28.51
CA TRP A 157 5.12 17.30 27.37
C TRP A 157 5.88 18.62 27.25
N ARG A 158 5.95 19.41 28.33
CA ARG A 158 6.71 20.67 28.36
C ARG A 158 8.20 20.46 28.10
N ALA A 159 8.79 19.42 28.70
CA ALA A 159 10.19 19.10 28.51
C ALA A 159 10.49 18.75 27.04
N ALA A 160 9.61 17.98 26.41
CA ALA A 160 9.72 17.61 24.99
C ALA A 160 9.54 18.82 24.06
N LEU A 161 8.59 19.72 24.35
CA LEU A 161 8.43 20.98 23.64
C LEU A 161 9.69 21.83 23.70
N GLY A 162 10.29 21.97 24.89
CA GLY A 162 11.53 22.72 25.09
C GLY A 162 12.72 22.16 24.30
N ARG A 163 12.82 20.82 24.17
CA ARG A 163 13.90 20.17 23.39
C ARG A 163 13.82 20.46 21.89
N ARG A 164 12.62 20.60 21.33
CA ARG A 164 12.42 20.76 19.88
C ARG A 164 12.49 22.21 19.40
N SER A 165 12.67 23.17 20.32
CA SER A 165 12.57 24.60 20.01
C SER A 165 11.32 24.91 19.17
N ALA A 166 10.23 24.18 19.43
CA ALA A 166 8.95 24.51 18.82
C ALA A 166 8.56 25.88 19.36
N ASP A 167 8.61 26.88 18.50
CA ASP A 167 8.34 28.26 18.87
C ASP A 167 7.03 28.31 19.66
N GLN A 168 6.97 29.19 20.67
CA GLN A 168 5.74 29.49 21.42
C GLN A 168 4.66 30.18 20.53
N SER A 169 4.64 29.89 19.24
CA SER A 169 3.59 30.21 18.27
C SER A 169 2.96 28.96 17.63
N SER A 170 3.56 27.77 17.75
CA SER A 170 3.20 26.58 16.96
C SER A 170 2.30 25.56 17.65
N LEU A 171 2.45 25.34 18.97
CA LEU A 171 1.62 24.39 19.75
C LEU A 171 1.33 24.92 21.16
N MET A 172 0.21 25.65 21.31
CA MET A 172 0.00 26.55 22.45
C MET A 172 -0.78 25.91 23.60
N PRO A 173 -0.52 26.29 24.86
CA PRO A 173 -1.44 26.02 25.95
C PRO A 173 -2.84 26.55 25.66
N HIS A 174 -3.87 25.85 26.11
CA HIS A 174 -5.29 26.18 25.87
C HIS A 174 -5.72 27.59 26.32
N TRP A 175 -4.99 28.21 27.25
CA TRP A 175 -5.30 29.55 27.77
C TRP A 175 -4.73 30.69 26.91
N ILE A 176 -3.90 30.38 25.90
CA ILE A 176 -3.41 31.39 24.95
C ILE A 176 -4.46 31.60 23.85
N PRO A 177 -4.92 32.86 23.62
CA PRO A 177 -5.96 33.17 22.65
C PRO A 177 -5.57 32.82 21.21
N GLN A 178 -6.58 32.71 20.33
CA GLN A 178 -6.39 32.43 18.91
C GLN A 178 -5.69 33.58 18.18
N PHE A 179 -4.76 33.26 17.29
CA PHE A 179 -4.08 34.25 16.47
C PHE A 179 -4.97 34.70 15.31
N ARG A 180 -4.78 35.93 14.81
CA ARG A 180 -5.66 36.54 13.79
C ARG A 180 -5.78 35.73 12.49
N ARG A 181 -4.71 35.04 12.06
CA ARG A 181 -4.67 34.22 10.83
C ARG A 181 -5.03 32.73 11.04
N GLU A 182 -5.21 32.30 12.29
CA GLU A 182 -5.52 30.90 12.62
C GLU A 182 -6.78 30.34 11.92
N PRO A 183 -7.86 31.13 11.72
CA PRO A 183 -9.01 30.67 10.94
C PRO A 183 -8.69 30.41 9.47
N GLU A 184 -7.84 31.22 8.84
CA GLU A 184 -7.44 31.06 7.43
C GLU A 184 -6.64 29.76 7.25
N TYR A 185 -5.70 29.48 8.15
CA TYR A 185 -4.93 28.24 8.13
C TYR A 185 -5.78 27.00 8.43
N THR A 186 -6.74 27.13 9.35
CA THR A 186 -7.69 26.05 9.65
C THR A 186 -8.53 25.71 8.41
N ALA A 187 -9.08 26.72 7.73
CA ALA A 187 -9.85 26.53 6.52
C ALA A 187 -9.03 25.88 5.39
N ALA A 188 -7.76 26.27 5.22
CA ALA A 188 -6.87 25.65 4.25
C ALA A 188 -6.64 24.16 4.55
N GLN A 189 -6.37 23.81 5.80
CA GLN A 189 -6.18 22.41 6.21
C GLN A 189 -7.46 21.58 6.14
N GLU A 190 -8.61 22.18 6.40
CA GLU A 190 -9.91 21.52 6.20
C GLU A 190 -10.17 21.22 4.73
N ALA A 191 -9.82 22.15 3.82
CA ALA A 191 -9.90 21.95 2.38
C ALA A 191 -8.89 20.90 1.85
N GLU A 192 -7.77 20.68 2.54
CA GLU A 192 -6.80 19.63 2.20
C GLU A 192 -7.34 18.21 2.48
N VAL A 193 -8.12 18.04 3.55
CA VAL A 193 -8.69 16.74 3.96
C VAL A 193 -10.17 16.58 3.58
N GLU A 194 -10.74 17.57 2.90
CA GLU A 194 -12.12 17.54 2.40
C GLU A 194 -12.33 16.30 1.50
N GLY A 195 -13.49 15.66 1.64
CA GLY A 195 -13.83 14.42 0.94
C GLY A 195 -13.28 13.14 1.60
N ILE A 196 -12.17 13.20 2.34
CA ILE A 196 -11.56 12.01 3.00
C ILE A 196 -11.49 12.06 4.52
N ALA A 197 -11.94 13.15 5.16
CA ALA A 197 -11.85 13.29 6.61
C ALA A 197 -12.48 12.11 7.39
N GLY A 198 -13.64 11.62 6.94
CA GLY A 198 -14.28 10.43 7.52
C GLY A 198 -13.42 9.18 7.41
N HIS A 199 -12.79 8.97 6.25
CA HIS A 199 -11.88 7.85 6.00
C HIS A 199 -10.59 7.95 6.83
N LEU A 200 -10.02 9.15 6.97
CA LEU A 200 -8.85 9.41 7.82
C LEU A 200 -9.15 9.14 9.30
N SER A 201 -10.25 9.68 9.84
CA SER A 201 -10.69 9.43 11.22
C SER A 201 -10.99 7.93 11.44
N ALA A 202 -11.69 7.29 10.51
CA ALA A 202 -11.97 5.85 10.56
C ALA A 202 -10.69 4.99 10.62
N THR A 203 -9.70 5.32 9.78
CA THR A 203 -8.40 4.63 9.74
C THR A 203 -7.61 4.90 11.02
N LEU A 204 -7.58 6.13 11.52
CA LEU A 204 -6.95 6.45 12.82
C LEU A 204 -7.58 5.62 13.93
N ARG A 205 -8.91 5.55 14.03
CA ARG A 205 -9.60 4.77 15.08
C ARG A 205 -9.38 3.25 14.98
N ARG A 206 -8.84 2.77 13.85
CA ARG A 206 -8.53 1.37 13.56
C ARG A 206 -7.04 1.18 13.24
N VAL A 207 -6.18 2.04 13.77
CA VAL A 207 -4.77 2.15 13.32
C VAL A 207 -4.01 0.84 13.42
N ARG A 208 -4.38 -0.07 14.33
CA ARG A 208 -3.69 -1.34 14.52
C ARG A 208 -3.96 -2.37 13.42
N LEU A 209 -4.95 -2.12 12.56
CA LEU A 209 -5.10 -2.88 11.32
C LEU A 209 -3.88 -2.71 10.39
N LEU A 210 -3.01 -1.73 10.64
CA LEU A 210 -1.77 -1.53 9.90
C LEU A 210 -0.61 -2.44 10.34
N ASP A 211 -0.60 -2.97 11.56
CA ASP A 211 0.56 -3.78 12.01
C ASP A 211 0.76 -5.04 11.15
N PRO A 212 -0.28 -5.83 10.82
CA PRO A 212 -0.10 -7.03 10.01
C PRO A 212 0.51 -6.76 8.64
N LEU A 213 0.26 -5.58 8.05
CA LEU A 213 0.82 -5.18 6.76
C LEU A 213 2.35 -5.12 6.80
N THR A 214 2.90 -4.69 7.93
CA THR A 214 4.34 -4.58 8.13
C THR A 214 5.02 -5.92 8.42
N ARG A 215 4.29 -7.03 8.55
CA ARG A 215 4.90 -8.35 8.85
C ARG A 215 5.66 -8.92 7.67
N ILE A 216 5.14 -8.72 6.47
CA ILE A 216 5.78 -9.15 5.23
C ILE A 216 6.91 -8.18 4.92
N SER A 217 6.62 -6.88 5.01
CA SER A 217 7.45 -5.84 4.43
C SER A 217 8.33 -5.01 5.38
N GLY A 218 8.21 -5.26 6.68
CA GLY A 218 8.80 -4.42 7.73
C GLY A 218 8.23 -3.00 7.84
N HIS A 219 7.40 -2.55 6.88
CA HIS A 219 6.83 -1.21 6.84
C HIS A 219 5.56 -1.11 5.99
N VAL A 220 4.72 -0.13 6.30
CA VAL A 220 3.60 0.31 5.46
C VAL A 220 3.68 1.83 5.32
N HIS A 221 3.48 2.32 4.11
CA HIS A 221 3.38 3.75 3.86
C HIS A 221 1.91 4.11 3.69
N LEU A 222 1.41 4.97 4.55
CA LEU A 222 0.16 5.67 4.31
C LEU A 222 0.48 7.07 3.79
N PHE A 223 -0.18 7.50 2.73
CA PHE A 223 -0.07 8.87 2.24
C PHE A 223 -1.38 9.32 1.59
N THR A 224 -1.53 10.63 1.44
CA THR A 224 -2.67 11.20 0.71
C THR A 224 -2.19 11.80 -0.60
N THR A 225 -3.02 11.72 -1.63
CA THR A 225 -2.73 12.35 -2.92
C THR A 225 -4.02 12.67 -3.66
N ARG A 226 -3.92 13.50 -4.70
CA ARG A 226 -5.07 13.88 -5.52
C ARG A 226 -5.06 13.16 -6.86
N HIS A 227 -6.20 12.57 -7.21
CA HIS A 227 -6.47 12.07 -8.55
C HIS A 227 -7.76 12.74 -9.04
N ARG A 228 -7.70 13.46 -10.17
CA ARG A 228 -8.85 14.17 -10.77
C ARG A 228 -9.61 15.09 -9.82
N GLY A 229 -8.89 15.76 -8.92
CA GLY A 229 -9.46 16.70 -7.96
C GLY A 229 -9.99 16.06 -6.68
N GLU A 230 -10.08 14.73 -6.61
CA GLU A 230 -10.45 14.01 -5.40
C GLU A 230 -9.20 13.59 -4.62
N VAL A 231 -9.26 13.69 -3.29
CA VAL A 231 -8.18 13.23 -2.42
C VAL A 231 -8.41 11.75 -2.13
N HIS A 232 -7.35 10.96 -2.14
CA HIS A 232 -7.37 9.55 -1.77
C HIS A 232 -6.38 9.29 -0.64
N LEU A 233 -6.74 8.40 0.29
CA LEU A 233 -5.80 7.77 1.23
C LEU A 233 -5.29 6.48 0.61
N ILE A 234 -3.98 6.30 0.62
CA ILE A 234 -3.29 5.21 -0.07
C ILE A 234 -2.49 4.40 0.93
N GLU A 235 -2.52 3.09 0.75
CA GLU A 235 -1.71 2.13 1.49
C GLU A 235 -0.67 1.52 0.55
N ALA A 236 0.61 1.56 0.92
CA ALA A 236 1.67 0.98 0.13
C ALA A 236 2.60 0.10 0.97
N CYS A 237 2.79 -1.15 0.55
CA CYS A 237 3.75 -2.10 1.10
C CYS A 237 4.74 -2.50 -0.01
N GLU A 238 6.04 -2.52 0.31
CA GLU A 238 7.12 -3.16 -0.48
C GLU A 238 6.92 -3.25 -2.01
N ALA A 239 7.13 -2.13 -2.69
CA ALA A 239 7.26 -2.04 -4.16
C ALA A 239 5.99 -2.24 -5.01
N THR A 240 4.83 -2.59 -4.45
CA THR A 240 3.54 -2.60 -5.18
C THR A 240 2.47 -1.83 -4.40
N PRO A 241 2.45 -0.49 -4.53
CA PRO A 241 1.47 0.32 -3.82
C PRO A 241 0.07 0.08 -4.41
N THR A 242 -0.94 -0.10 -3.56
CA THR A 242 -2.34 -0.33 -3.99
C THR A 242 -3.27 0.75 -3.43
N VAL A 243 -4.36 1.02 -4.15
CA VAL A 243 -5.38 1.99 -3.71
C VAL A 243 -6.52 1.20 -3.08
N LEU A 244 -6.24 0.49 -1.99
CA LEU A 244 -7.27 -0.26 -1.26
C LEU A 244 -7.40 0.26 0.17
N PRO A 245 -8.64 0.41 0.68
CA PRO A 245 -8.85 0.63 2.10
C PRO A 245 -8.27 -0.50 2.94
N VAL A 246 -7.71 -0.17 4.10
CA VAL A 246 -7.10 -1.12 5.04
C VAL A 246 -8.06 -2.27 5.44
N TRP A 247 -9.37 -2.02 5.42
CA TRP A 247 -10.38 -3.04 5.73
C TRP A 247 -10.68 -4.00 4.57
N THR A 248 -10.57 -3.58 3.31
CA THR A 248 -10.74 -4.48 2.17
C THR A 248 -9.44 -5.22 1.86
N SER A 249 -8.29 -4.56 2.00
CA SER A 249 -6.96 -5.14 1.74
C SER A 249 -6.59 -6.29 2.71
N ARG A 250 -7.36 -6.48 3.78
CA ARG A 250 -7.08 -7.48 4.82
C ARG A 250 -8.17 -8.53 4.97
N SER A 251 -9.22 -8.46 4.16
CA SER A 251 -10.42 -9.29 4.32
C SER A 251 -10.91 -9.28 5.77
N VAL A 252 -10.87 -8.11 6.44
CA VAL A 252 -11.30 -8.04 7.85
C VAL A 252 -12.81 -8.24 7.96
N PRO A 253 -13.31 -8.80 9.07
CA PRO A 253 -14.74 -8.94 9.30
C PRO A 253 -15.48 -7.61 9.11
N SER A 254 -16.64 -7.64 8.45
CA SER A 254 -17.49 -6.48 8.17
C SER A 254 -17.83 -5.66 9.43
N ALA A 255 -17.87 -6.29 10.60
CA ALA A 255 -18.06 -5.63 11.89
C ALA A 255 -16.97 -4.58 12.23
N LEU A 256 -15.78 -4.69 11.63
CA LEU A 256 -14.70 -3.72 11.77
C LEU A 256 -14.70 -2.65 10.70
N TRP A 257 -15.61 -2.68 9.73
CA TRP A 257 -15.69 -1.65 8.71
C TRP A 257 -16.18 -0.34 9.32
N PRO A 258 -15.74 0.82 8.82
CA PRO A 258 -16.25 2.08 9.32
C PRO A 258 -17.67 2.32 8.83
N THR A 259 -18.52 2.70 9.79
CA THR A 259 -19.81 3.33 9.54
C THR A 259 -19.57 4.81 9.26
N GLY A 260 -20.26 5.35 8.26
CA GLY A 260 -20.04 6.72 7.82
C GLY A 260 -21.25 7.30 7.11
N PRO A 261 -21.26 8.62 6.91
CA PRO A 261 -22.28 9.24 6.08
C PRO A 261 -22.16 8.70 4.66
N ILE A 262 -23.31 8.43 4.06
CA ILE A 262 -23.41 8.13 2.63
C ILE A 262 -22.87 9.33 1.85
N PRO A 263 -22.10 9.12 0.76
CA PRO A 263 -21.54 10.20 -0.05
C PRO A 263 -22.62 11.19 -0.54
N ALA A 264 -22.25 12.46 -0.72
CA ALA A 264 -23.19 13.55 -1.03
C ALA A 264 -24.00 13.43 -2.34
N PRO A 265 -23.56 12.72 -3.41
CA PRO A 265 -24.48 12.39 -4.50
C PRO A 265 -25.45 11.22 -4.18
N GLY A 266 -25.34 10.58 -3.01
CA GLY A 266 -26.06 9.36 -2.67
C GLY A 266 -25.43 8.10 -3.30
N PRO A 267 -25.90 6.89 -2.93
CA PRO A 267 -25.51 5.68 -3.63
C PRO A 267 -26.11 5.70 -5.03
N ALA A 268 -25.35 5.32 -6.05
CA ALA A 268 -25.95 5.05 -7.35
C ALA A 268 -26.85 3.82 -7.20
N ASP A 269 -28.09 3.91 -7.70
CA ASP A 269 -28.99 2.77 -7.75
C ASP A 269 -28.33 1.65 -8.61
N PRO A 270 -28.11 0.44 -8.07
CA PRO A 270 -27.43 -0.64 -8.80
C PRO A 270 -28.09 -0.99 -10.13
N TYR A 271 -29.42 -0.92 -10.20
CA TYR A 271 -30.17 -1.19 -11.42
C TYR A 271 -29.78 -0.19 -12.53
N THR A 272 -29.81 1.10 -12.18
CA THR A 272 -29.44 2.18 -13.10
C THR A 272 -27.95 2.15 -13.43
N ALA A 273 -27.07 2.00 -12.43
CA ALA A 273 -25.62 2.05 -12.62
C ALA A 273 -25.09 0.98 -13.58
N VAL A 274 -25.55 -0.26 -13.44
CA VAL A 274 -25.16 -1.37 -14.31
C VAL A 274 -25.67 -1.16 -15.74
N LEU A 275 -26.91 -0.69 -15.90
CA LEU A 275 -27.50 -0.45 -17.21
C LEU A 275 -26.82 0.72 -17.93
N ASP A 276 -26.57 1.81 -17.22
CA ASP A 276 -25.90 3.01 -17.75
C ASP A 276 -24.47 2.68 -18.16
N LEU A 277 -23.72 1.95 -17.33
CA LEU A 277 -22.36 1.51 -17.64
C LEU A 277 -22.31 0.72 -18.96
N LEU A 278 -23.20 -0.26 -19.13
CA LEU A 278 -23.23 -1.06 -20.35
C LEU A 278 -23.68 -0.24 -21.56
N THR A 279 -24.65 0.65 -21.38
CA THR A 279 -25.17 1.51 -22.44
C THR A 279 -24.11 2.51 -22.94
N GLU A 280 -23.32 3.06 -22.02
CA GLU A 280 -22.22 3.97 -22.31
C GLU A 280 -21.09 3.24 -23.07
N LEU A 281 -20.62 2.10 -22.54
CA LEU A 281 -19.37 1.47 -22.98
C LEU A 281 -19.57 0.45 -24.10
N GLU A 282 -20.71 -0.25 -24.12
CA GLU A 282 -21.05 -1.31 -25.08
C GLU A 282 -22.52 -1.18 -25.58
N PRO A 283 -22.91 -0.08 -26.25
CA PRO A 283 -24.29 0.18 -26.66
C PRO A 283 -24.88 -0.90 -27.59
N ALA A 284 -24.03 -1.62 -28.33
CA ALA A 284 -24.46 -2.75 -29.17
C ALA A 284 -24.85 -4.01 -28.37
N ARG A 285 -24.48 -4.08 -27.09
CA ARG A 285 -24.79 -5.15 -26.15
C ARG A 285 -25.85 -4.74 -25.12
N ALA A 286 -26.17 -3.45 -25.04
CA ALA A 286 -27.18 -2.93 -24.15
C ALA A 286 -28.55 -3.58 -24.42
N PRO A 287 -29.24 -4.09 -23.39
CA PRO A 287 -30.57 -4.66 -23.55
C PRO A 287 -31.56 -3.57 -23.97
N SER A 288 -32.51 -3.91 -24.84
CA SER A 288 -33.61 -3.01 -25.20
C SER A 288 -34.39 -2.60 -23.94
N GLY A 289 -34.85 -1.36 -23.87
CA GLY A 289 -35.72 -0.88 -22.79
C GLY A 289 -37.07 -1.62 -22.70
N THR A 290 -37.42 -2.42 -23.71
CA THR A 290 -38.62 -3.28 -23.73
C THR A 290 -38.37 -4.70 -23.23
N ASN A 291 -37.13 -5.06 -22.91
CA ASN A 291 -36.81 -6.39 -22.41
C ASN A 291 -37.21 -6.53 -20.95
N ASP A 292 -37.65 -7.73 -20.55
CA ASP A 292 -37.80 -8.05 -19.14
C ASP A 292 -36.43 -8.04 -18.45
N HIS A 293 -36.37 -7.36 -17.30
CA HIS A 293 -35.22 -7.24 -16.41
C HIS A 293 -33.93 -6.75 -17.11
N PRO A 294 -33.93 -5.54 -17.70
CA PRO A 294 -32.81 -5.05 -18.50
C PRO A 294 -31.52 -4.89 -17.69
N ALA A 295 -31.60 -4.38 -16.45
CA ALA A 295 -30.42 -4.24 -15.59
C ALA A 295 -29.78 -5.60 -15.22
N ALA A 296 -30.59 -6.60 -14.90
CA ALA A 296 -30.08 -7.94 -14.58
C ALA A 296 -29.39 -8.60 -15.78
N ARG A 297 -29.93 -8.42 -16.99
CA ARG A 297 -29.27 -8.85 -18.23
C ARG A 297 -27.96 -8.09 -18.47
N ALA A 298 -27.93 -6.79 -18.17
CA ALA A 298 -26.71 -6.01 -18.26
C ALA A 298 -25.65 -6.49 -17.26
N LEU A 299 -26.06 -6.81 -16.03
CA LEU A 299 -25.17 -7.38 -15.00
C LEU A 299 -24.58 -8.72 -15.45
N CYS A 300 -25.42 -9.62 -16.00
CA CYS A 300 -24.94 -10.88 -16.57
C CYS A 300 -23.86 -10.63 -17.62
N HIS A 301 -24.08 -9.69 -18.55
CA HIS A 301 -23.09 -9.37 -19.59
C HIS A 301 -21.80 -8.81 -19.00
N ILE A 302 -21.89 -7.87 -18.04
CA ILE A 302 -20.72 -7.28 -17.38
C ILE A 302 -19.88 -8.36 -16.69
N ALA A 303 -20.53 -9.30 -16.02
CA ALA A 303 -19.91 -10.46 -15.37
C ALA A 303 -19.46 -11.58 -16.36
N GLY A 304 -19.59 -11.37 -17.67
CA GLY A 304 -19.19 -12.35 -18.69
C GLY A 304 -20.10 -13.58 -18.77
N LEU A 305 -21.32 -13.49 -18.25
CA LEU A 305 -22.29 -14.57 -18.16
C LEU A 305 -23.35 -14.50 -19.26
N ARG A 306 -23.92 -15.65 -19.59
CA ARG A 306 -25.05 -15.75 -20.53
C ARG A 306 -26.35 -15.32 -19.85
N THR A 307 -27.24 -14.70 -20.62
CA THR A 307 -28.57 -14.25 -20.13
C THR A 307 -29.59 -15.40 -20.13
N ASP A 308 -29.26 -16.53 -19.52
CA ASP A 308 -30.21 -17.61 -19.27
C ASP A 308 -31.22 -17.18 -18.19
N PRO A 309 -32.50 -17.62 -18.24
CA PRO A 309 -33.52 -17.16 -17.29
C PRO A 309 -33.15 -17.34 -15.81
N VAL A 310 -32.48 -18.45 -15.47
CA VAL A 310 -32.03 -18.72 -14.09
C VAL A 310 -30.95 -17.73 -13.65
N VAL A 311 -30.04 -17.36 -14.56
CA VAL A 311 -28.94 -16.43 -14.26
C VAL A 311 -29.47 -14.99 -14.19
N VAL A 312 -30.43 -14.62 -15.03
CA VAL A 312 -31.11 -13.31 -14.97
C VAL A 312 -31.85 -13.15 -13.64
N GLN A 313 -32.59 -14.17 -13.19
CA GLN A 313 -33.24 -14.15 -11.87
C GLN A 313 -32.23 -14.07 -10.72
N ALA A 314 -31.10 -14.76 -10.83
CA ALA A 314 -30.02 -14.64 -9.85
C ALA A 314 -29.44 -13.22 -9.82
N ALA A 315 -29.23 -12.60 -10.99
CA ALA A 315 -28.76 -11.23 -11.11
C ALA A 315 -29.78 -10.20 -10.56
N GLU A 316 -31.08 -10.41 -10.71
CA GLU A 316 -32.11 -9.57 -10.05
C GLU A 316 -32.01 -9.64 -8.53
N HIS A 317 -31.95 -10.85 -7.97
CA HIS A 317 -31.78 -11.05 -6.53
C HIS A 317 -30.50 -10.36 -6.01
N VAL A 318 -29.42 -10.44 -6.77
CA VAL A 318 -28.16 -9.75 -6.47
C VAL A 318 -28.34 -8.23 -6.47
N LEU A 319 -29.03 -7.65 -7.46
CA LEU A 319 -29.27 -6.20 -7.54
C LEU A 319 -30.12 -5.71 -6.36
N ASP A 320 -31.09 -6.50 -5.90
CA ASP A 320 -31.86 -6.20 -4.69
C ASP A 320 -31.01 -6.24 -3.41
N VAL A 321 -30.09 -7.20 -3.31
CA VAL A 321 -29.12 -7.24 -2.20
C VAL A 321 -28.17 -6.04 -2.27
N ALA A 322 -27.60 -5.74 -3.44
CA ALA A 322 -26.72 -4.59 -3.64
C ALA A 322 -27.41 -3.27 -3.26
N THR A 323 -28.69 -3.10 -3.62
CA THR A 323 -29.47 -1.91 -3.28
C THR A 323 -29.59 -1.75 -1.76
N ARG A 324 -29.87 -2.83 -1.03
CA ARG A 324 -29.94 -2.82 0.43
C ARG A 324 -28.59 -2.55 1.07
N VAL A 325 -27.52 -3.16 0.53
CA VAL A 325 -26.15 -2.95 1.00
C VAL A 325 -25.75 -1.49 0.88
N LEU A 326 -25.98 -0.86 -0.28
CA LEU A 326 -25.57 0.52 -0.54
C LEU A 326 -26.44 1.55 0.19
N ALA A 327 -27.65 1.19 0.59
CA ALA A 327 -28.51 2.01 1.43
C ALA A 327 -28.10 1.98 2.92
N ASP A 328 -27.30 1.01 3.35
CA ASP A 328 -26.86 0.87 4.74
C ASP A 328 -25.58 1.69 5.01
N PRO A 329 -25.61 2.68 5.94
CA PRO A 329 -24.42 3.43 6.35
C PRO A 329 -23.27 2.56 6.87
N ALA A 330 -23.54 1.35 7.36
CA ALA A 330 -22.53 0.38 7.78
C ALA A 330 -21.64 -0.12 6.63
N HIS A 331 -22.10 0.02 5.39
CA HIS A 331 -21.37 -0.38 4.20
C HIS A 331 -20.88 0.80 3.37
N SER A 332 -21.01 2.04 3.85
CA SER A 332 -20.54 3.26 3.15
C SER A 332 -19.06 3.24 2.75
N SER A 333 -18.26 2.36 3.35
CA SER A 333 -16.84 2.21 3.02
C SER A 333 -16.57 1.47 1.71
N VAL A 334 -17.57 0.86 1.06
CA VAL A 334 -17.46 0.32 -0.31
C VAL A 334 -17.17 1.39 -1.37
N TYR A 335 -17.46 2.66 -1.06
CA TYR A 335 -17.19 3.81 -1.93
C TYR A 335 -15.77 4.36 -1.79
N ALA A 336 -15.01 3.91 -0.79
CA ALA A 336 -13.67 4.44 -0.56
C ALA A 336 -12.72 4.04 -1.69
N ALA A 337 -11.66 4.83 -1.89
CA ALA A 337 -10.52 4.49 -2.74
C ALA A 337 -10.88 4.13 -4.21
N GLY A 338 -11.88 4.78 -4.79
CA GLY A 338 -12.27 4.52 -6.18
C GLY A 338 -13.28 3.38 -6.35
N GLY A 339 -13.92 2.94 -5.26
CA GLY A 339 -15.03 1.99 -5.29
C GLY A 339 -14.61 0.51 -5.24
N TRP A 340 -15.60 -0.37 -5.45
CA TRP A 340 -15.45 -1.82 -5.28
C TRP A 340 -14.61 -2.51 -6.37
N ALA A 341 -14.42 -1.85 -7.52
CA ALA A 341 -13.63 -2.38 -8.63
C ALA A 341 -12.20 -2.79 -8.22
N GLY A 342 -11.61 -2.13 -7.21
CA GLY A 342 -10.30 -2.50 -6.67
C GLY A 342 -10.26 -3.91 -6.08
N ASN A 343 -11.32 -4.33 -5.37
CA ASN A 343 -11.40 -5.69 -4.84
C ASN A 343 -11.65 -6.72 -5.96
N CYS A 344 -12.36 -6.34 -7.02
CA CYS A 344 -12.48 -7.16 -8.22
C CYS A 344 -11.13 -7.42 -8.92
N ARG A 345 -10.08 -6.64 -8.63
CA ARG A 345 -8.71 -6.85 -9.15
C ARG A 345 -7.88 -7.84 -8.32
N THR A 346 -8.26 -8.20 -7.09
CA THR A 346 -7.45 -9.09 -6.23
C THR A 346 -7.65 -10.58 -6.50
N TYR A 347 -8.39 -10.94 -7.56
CA TYR A 347 -8.66 -12.33 -7.94
C TYR A 347 -7.48 -13.11 -8.58
N PRO A 348 -6.38 -12.50 -9.08
CA PRO A 348 -5.16 -13.22 -9.43
C PRO A 348 -4.22 -13.42 -8.22
N GLU A 349 -3.58 -14.60 -8.15
CA GLU A 349 -2.62 -15.00 -7.12
C GLU A 349 -1.45 -14.01 -6.99
N GLY A 350 -1.12 -13.59 -5.76
CA GLY A 350 0.21 -13.04 -5.44
C GLY A 350 0.28 -11.56 -5.04
N THR A 351 -0.82 -10.88 -4.74
CA THR A 351 -0.73 -9.51 -4.18
C THR A 351 -0.28 -9.54 -2.72
N VAL A 352 0.39 -8.47 -2.29
CA VAL A 352 0.94 -8.26 -0.92
C VAL A 352 -0.14 -8.34 0.19
N HIS A 353 -1.42 -8.36 -0.21
CA HIS A 353 -2.59 -8.22 0.65
C HIS A 353 -3.22 -9.56 1.09
N GLY A 354 -2.83 -10.69 0.49
CA GLY A 354 -3.28 -12.04 0.89
C GLY A 354 -3.75 -12.89 -0.29
N SER A 355 -3.94 -14.19 -0.05
CA SER A 355 -4.39 -15.16 -1.06
C SER A 355 -5.90 -15.17 -1.28
N ASP A 356 -6.68 -14.60 -0.35
CA ASP A 356 -8.12 -14.80 -0.29
C ASP A 356 -8.85 -13.48 -0.57
N PRO A 357 -9.70 -13.41 -1.63
CA PRO A 357 -10.43 -12.21 -1.98
C PRO A 357 -11.36 -11.79 -0.84
N CYS A 358 -11.49 -10.49 -0.62
CA CYS A 358 -12.39 -9.96 0.40
C CYS A 358 -13.84 -10.15 -0.07
N LEU A 359 -14.67 -10.82 0.72
CA LEU A 359 -16.08 -11.02 0.37
C LEU A 359 -16.83 -9.68 0.33
N PRO A 360 -17.65 -9.41 -0.70
CA PRO A 360 -18.48 -8.22 -0.75
C PRO A 360 -19.47 -8.16 0.42
N PRO A 361 -19.72 -6.97 0.98
CA PRO A 361 -20.85 -6.77 1.87
C PRO A 361 -22.14 -7.27 1.23
N GLY A 362 -22.91 -8.07 1.97
CA GLY A 362 -24.09 -8.75 1.44
C GLY A 362 -23.83 -10.15 0.85
N ALA A 363 -22.58 -10.64 0.81
CA ALA A 363 -22.26 -11.99 0.35
C ALA A 363 -23.03 -13.08 1.12
N GLU A 364 -23.21 -12.91 2.43
CA GLU A 364 -24.01 -13.84 3.25
C GLU A 364 -25.49 -13.80 2.84
N THR A 365 -26.05 -12.60 2.67
CA THR A 365 -27.45 -12.39 2.28
C THR A 365 -27.75 -12.89 0.87
N VAL A 366 -26.83 -12.69 -0.07
CA VAL A 366 -27.03 -13.16 -1.45
C VAL A 366 -26.95 -14.68 -1.53
N ALA A 367 -26.11 -15.30 -0.70
CA ALA A 367 -25.93 -16.75 -0.61
C ALA A 367 -26.96 -17.45 0.29
N ASP A 368 -27.80 -16.71 1.01
CA ASP A 368 -28.89 -17.23 1.87
C ASP A 368 -30.11 -17.63 1.03
N LEU A 369 -29.91 -18.62 0.17
CA LEU A 369 -30.93 -19.24 -0.63
C LEU A 369 -31.04 -20.73 -0.29
N PRO A 370 -32.22 -21.37 -0.51
CA PRO A 370 -32.36 -22.81 -0.37
C PRO A 370 -31.32 -23.56 -1.21
N ASP A 371 -30.79 -24.67 -0.67
CA ASP A 371 -29.76 -25.47 -1.35
C ASP A 371 -30.20 -25.92 -2.75
N GLU A 372 -31.49 -26.18 -2.99
CA GLU A 372 -31.98 -26.51 -4.33
C GLU A 372 -31.86 -25.36 -5.33
N ALA A 373 -32.03 -24.11 -4.87
CA ALA A 373 -31.87 -22.92 -5.71
C ALA A 373 -30.38 -22.70 -6.03
N LEU A 374 -29.51 -22.83 -5.02
CA LEU A 374 -28.05 -22.72 -5.20
C LEU A 374 -27.52 -23.81 -6.15
N GLN A 375 -27.98 -25.06 -5.99
CA GLN A 375 -27.63 -26.15 -6.91
C GLN A 375 -28.12 -25.87 -8.34
N ARG A 376 -29.31 -25.28 -8.50
CA ARG A 376 -29.85 -24.93 -9.82
C ARG A 376 -28.95 -23.91 -10.51
N ILE A 377 -28.53 -22.87 -9.78
CA ILE A 377 -27.59 -21.86 -10.27
C ILE A 377 -26.26 -22.55 -10.62
N GLY A 378 -25.64 -23.27 -9.67
CA GLY A 378 -24.33 -23.90 -9.86
C GLY A 378 -24.24 -24.88 -11.04
N ARG A 379 -25.35 -25.55 -11.41
CA ARG A 379 -25.39 -26.40 -12.63
C ARG A 379 -25.09 -25.65 -13.92
N HIS A 380 -25.34 -24.34 -14.00
CA HIS A 380 -25.01 -23.52 -15.16
C HIS A 380 -23.50 -23.21 -15.26
N PHE A 381 -22.77 -23.30 -14.16
CA PHE A 381 -21.36 -22.89 -14.05
C PHE A 381 -20.40 -24.07 -13.88
N CYS A 382 -20.91 -25.26 -13.54
CA CYS A 382 -20.12 -26.48 -13.54
C CYS A 382 -20.01 -27.09 -14.94
N SER A 383 -18.80 -27.43 -15.38
CA SER A 383 -18.56 -28.07 -16.68
C SER A 383 -19.06 -29.51 -16.77
N ARG A 384 -19.26 -30.20 -15.63
CA ARG A 384 -19.79 -31.57 -15.54
C ARG A 384 -20.80 -31.69 -14.38
N PRO A 385 -21.99 -31.08 -14.51
CA PRO A 385 -22.94 -31.00 -13.41
C PRO A 385 -23.52 -32.37 -13.00
N SER A 386 -23.51 -33.36 -13.89
CA SER A 386 -23.91 -34.75 -13.59
C SER A 386 -22.96 -35.49 -12.65
N ASP A 387 -21.68 -35.11 -12.69
CA ASP A 387 -20.59 -35.79 -11.97
C ASP A 387 -20.15 -34.99 -10.73
N THR A 388 -20.74 -33.81 -10.53
CA THR A 388 -20.43 -32.89 -9.43
C THR A 388 -21.36 -33.17 -8.25
N SER A 389 -20.83 -33.23 -7.03
CA SER A 389 -21.67 -33.49 -5.87
C SER A 389 -22.68 -32.35 -5.63
N ARG A 390 -23.80 -32.65 -4.96
CA ARG A 390 -24.82 -31.61 -4.66
C ARG A 390 -24.24 -30.46 -3.84
N THR A 391 -23.33 -30.77 -2.92
CA THR A 391 -22.65 -29.77 -2.07
C THR A 391 -21.72 -28.88 -2.89
N ASP A 392 -20.99 -29.46 -3.85
CA ASP A 392 -20.12 -28.70 -4.75
C ASP A 392 -20.93 -27.83 -5.72
N LEU A 393 -22.08 -28.32 -6.20
CA LEU A 393 -23.01 -27.53 -7.00
C LEU A 393 -23.59 -26.35 -6.21
N ALA A 394 -23.99 -26.55 -4.95
CA ALA A 394 -24.45 -25.46 -4.10
C ALA A 394 -23.34 -24.43 -3.86
N SER A 395 -22.11 -24.90 -3.64
CA SER A 395 -20.93 -24.04 -3.43
C SER A 395 -20.61 -23.21 -4.69
N ALA A 396 -20.66 -23.82 -5.87
CA ALA A 396 -20.52 -23.11 -7.14
C ALA A 396 -21.63 -22.04 -7.30
N GLY A 397 -22.88 -22.38 -6.98
CA GLY A 397 -23.98 -21.40 -7.01
C GLY A 397 -23.74 -20.19 -6.08
N LYS A 398 -23.22 -20.43 -4.87
CA LYS A 398 -22.85 -19.35 -3.94
C LYS A 398 -21.73 -18.46 -4.50
N GLN A 399 -20.69 -19.06 -5.05
CA GLN A 399 -19.55 -18.32 -5.64
C GLN A 399 -20.00 -17.40 -6.78
N GLU A 400 -20.93 -17.86 -7.61
CA GLU A 400 -21.43 -17.08 -8.76
C GLU A 400 -22.35 -15.93 -8.33
N LEU A 401 -23.14 -16.13 -7.28
CA LEU A 401 -23.92 -15.03 -6.68
C LEU A 401 -23.02 -13.95 -6.08
N VAL A 402 -21.92 -14.36 -5.42
CA VAL A 402 -20.91 -13.44 -4.91
C VAL A 402 -20.20 -12.71 -6.06
N HIS A 403 -19.87 -13.42 -7.15
CA HIS A 403 -19.26 -12.83 -8.34
C HIS A 403 -20.16 -11.78 -9.02
N LEU A 404 -21.46 -12.06 -9.13
CA LEU A 404 -22.44 -11.09 -9.61
C LEU A 404 -22.53 -9.87 -8.68
N LEU A 405 -22.48 -10.09 -7.36
CA LEU A 405 -22.54 -9.01 -6.37
C LEU A 405 -21.30 -8.09 -6.47
N ASP A 406 -20.12 -8.65 -6.73
CA ASP A 406 -18.91 -7.86 -6.98
C ASP A 406 -19.12 -6.88 -8.12
N TRP A 407 -19.59 -7.34 -9.28
CA TRP A 407 -19.78 -6.45 -10.43
C TRP A 407 -20.92 -5.45 -10.25
N ALA A 408 -21.98 -5.82 -9.52
CA ALA A 408 -23.05 -4.89 -9.18
C ALA A 408 -22.53 -3.76 -8.29
N LEU A 409 -21.76 -4.08 -7.25
CA LEU A 409 -21.13 -3.09 -6.37
C LEU A 409 -20.08 -2.28 -7.11
N ALA A 410 -19.25 -2.88 -7.97
CA ALA A 410 -18.23 -2.18 -8.74
C ALA A 410 -18.84 -1.15 -9.71
N ALA A 411 -19.95 -1.49 -10.37
CA ALA A 411 -20.67 -0.54 -11.21
C ALA A 411 -21.31 0.59 -10.38
N ALA A 412 -21.99 0.25 -9.28
CA ALA A 412 -22.70 1.22 -8.44
C ALA A 412 -21.78 2.15 -7.62
N THR A 413 -20.55 1.72 -7.36
CA THR A 413 -19.54 2.49 -6.62
C THR A 413 -18.48 3.13 -7.53
N ARG A 414 -18.66 3.04 -8.87
CA ARG A 414 -17.80 3.70 -9.85
C ARG A 414 -17.77 5.22 -9.55
N PRO A 415 -16.58 5.83 -9.43
CA PRO A 415 -16.46 7.27 -9.17
C PRO A 415 -17.18 8.11 -10.23
N THR A 416 -17.82 9.21 -9.81
CA THR A 416 -18.53 10.12 -10.72
C THR A 416 -17.57 10.83 -11.68
N ASN A 417 -16.35 11.14 -11.24
CA ASN A 417 -15.27 11.73 -12.04
C ASN A 417 -14.52 10.66 -12.87
N CYS A 418 -15.25 9.87 -13.65
CA CYS A 418 -14.73 8.81 -14.51
C CYS A 418 -14.10 9.36 -15.81
N PRO A 419 -13.20 8.59 -16.47
CA PRO A 419 -12.56 9.02 -17.71
C PRO A 419 -13.58 9.11 -18.83
N ALA A 420 -13.45 10.12 -19.67
CA ALA A 420 -14.10 10.10 -20.97
C ALA A 420 -13.38 9.07 -21.87
N TRP A 421 -14.05 7.96 -22.15
CA TRP A 421 -13.54 6.91 -23.03
C TRP A 421 -13.85 7.23 -24.50
N THR A 422 -12.86 7.00 -25.36
CA THR A 422 -13.01 7.13 -26.80
C THR A 422 -12.91 5.77 -27.47
N ARG A 423 -13.76 5.50 -28.47
CA ARG A 423 -13.75 4.23 -29.19
C ARG A 423 -12.89 4.34 -30.45
N ASP A 424 -11.92 3.44 -30.58
CA ASP A 424 -11.17 3.28 -31.82
C ASP A 424 -12.09 2.76 -32.95
N ARG A 425 -11.91 3.34 -34.14
CA ARG A 425 -12.71 3.04 -35.35
C ARG A 425 -12.43 1.65 -35.92
N THR A 426 -11.24 1.08 -35.67
CA THR A 426 -10.80 -0.15 -36.31
C THR A 426 -11.04 -1.41 -35.48
N GLY A 427 -10.94 -1.34 -34.15
CA GLY A 427 -11.07 -2.52 -33.27
C GLY A 427 -12.21 -2.47 -32.25
N GLY A 428 -12.90 -1.33 -32.09
CA GLY A 428 -13.88 -1.13 -31.01
C GLY A 428 -13.26 -1.05 -29.60
N THR A 429 -11.93 -1.09 -29.50
CA THR A 429 -11.17 -0.85 -28.26
C THR A 429 -11.49 0.54 -27.74
N LEU A 430 -11.76 0.62 -26.44
CA LEU A 430 -11.91 1.89 -25.73
C LEU A 430 -10.53 2.34 -25.27
N GLN A 431 -10.25 3.63 -25.39
CA GLN A 431 -9.01 4.25 -24.93
C GLN A 431 -9.29 5.58 -24.22
N HIS A 432 -8.49 5.83 -23.19
CA HIS A 432 -8.39 7.13 -22.53
C HIS A 432 -6.91 7.48 -22.34
N THR A 433 -6.58 8.76 -22.47
CA THR A 433 -5.24 9.29 -22.20
C THR A 433 -5.36 10.58 -21.40
N GLN A 434 -4.54 10.74 -20.38
CA GLN A 434 -4.47 11.98 -19.61
C GLN A 434 -3.02 12.31 -19.22
N PRO A 435 -2.65 13.60 -19.14
CA PRO A 435 -1.34 13.98 -18.64
C PRO A 435 -1.18 13.60 -17.17
N LEU A 436 0.05 13.28 -16.76
CA LEU A 436 0.34 13.00 -15.36
C LEU A 436 0.32 14.29 -14.52
N PRO A 437 -0.34 14.29 -13.34
CA PRO A 437 -0.39 15.48 -12.50
C PRO A 437 1.01 15.94 -12.06
N GLY A 438 1.33 17.20 -12.35
CA GLY A 438 2.53 17.88 -11.86
C GLY A 438 3.85 17.43 -12.49
N ARG A 439 3.83 16.73 -13.64
CA ARG A 439 5.04 16.21 -14.31
C ARG A 439 4.81 15.91 -15.80
N GLU A 440 5.90 15.64 -16.54
CA GLU A 440 5.85 15.11 -17.91
C GLU A 440 5.36 13.65 -17.94
N GLY A 441 4.79 13.25 -19.07
CA GLY A 441 4.25 11.90 -19.29
C GLY A 441 2.72 11.83 -19.34
N VAL A 442 2.25 10.69 -19.83
CA VAL A 442 0.86 10.41 -20.14
C VAL A 442 0.46 9.08 -19.51
N LEU A 443 -0.66 9.07 -18.80
CA LEU A 443 -1.32 7.84 -18.38
C LEU A 443 -2.28 7.40 -19.49
N THR A 444 -2.07 6.19 -20.02
CA THR A 444 -2.89 5.60 -21.06
C THR A 444 -3.65 4.40 -20.52
N LEU A 445 -4.97 4.37 -20.74
CA LEU A 445 -5.83 3.25 -20.41
C LEU A 445 -6.42 2.71 -21.70
N THR A 446 -6.47 1.39 -21.85
CA THR A 446 -7.19 0.74 -22.95
C THR A 446 -8.03 -0.42 -22.43
N ALA A 447 -9.17 -0.67 -23.06
CA ALA A 447 -10.05 -1.80 -22.78
C ALA A 447 -10.56 -2.39 -24.11
N THR A 448 -10.14 -3.61 -24.43
CA THR A 448 -10.52 -4.30 -25.67
C THR A 448 -11.93 -4.88 -25.57
N THR A 449 -12.52 -5.20 -26.73
CA THR A 449 -13.83 -5.86 -26.83
C THR A 449 -13.86 -7.28 -26.25
N THR A 450 -12.68 -7.88 -26.01
CA THR A 450 -12.54 -9.19 -25.35
C THR A 450 -12.31 -9.08 -23.85
N GLY A 451 -12.44 -7.88 -23.28
CA GLY A 451 -12.25 -7.63 -21.85
C GLY A 451 -10.79 -7.53 -21.40
N VAL A 452 -9.82 -7.43 -22.31
CA VAL A 452 -8.42 -7.18 -21.90
C VAL A 452 -8.25 -5.70 -21.65
N TYR A 453 -7.82 -5.31 -20.45
CA TYR A 453 -7.43 -3.94 -20.17
C TYR A 453 -5.92 -3.80 -20.05
N ARG A 454 -5.44 -2.59 -20.31
CA ARG A 454 -4.04 -2.20 -20.11
C ARG A 454 -3.98 -0.80 -19.56
N VAL A 455 -3.13 -0.59 -18.56
CA VAL A 455 -2.75 0.72 -18.03
C VAL A 455 -1.25 0.90 -18.24
N SER A 456 -0.84 1.98 -18.89
CA SER A 456 0.56 2.31 -19.13
C SER A 456 0.86 3.76 -18.80
N LEU A 457 2.12 4.00 -18.46
CA LEU A 457 2.71 5.30 -18.20
C LEU A 457 3.73 5.56 -19.30
N ASP A 458 3.43 6.49 -20.19
CA ASP A 458 4.19 6.75 -21.40
C ASP A 458 4.85 8.13 -21.34
N ALA A 459 5.94 8.33 -22.10
CA ALA A 459 6.60 9.62 -22.29
C ALA A 459 7.08 10.28 -20.98
N LEU A 460 7.66 9.50 -20.07
CA LEU A 460 7.98 9.92 -18.70
C LEU A 460 9.16 10.91 -18.62
N GLY A 461 9.80 11.21 -19.75
CA GLY A 461 10.87 12.21 -19.85
C GLY A 461 12.14 11.82 -19.07
N SER A 462 12.26 10.53 -18.71
CA SER A 462 13.41 10.01 -17.98
C SER A 462 14.47 9.52 -18.96
N SER A 463 15.66 10.13 -18.91
CA SER A 463 16.82 9.66 -19.67
C SER A 463 17.17 8.21 -19.36
N ASP A 464 16.79 7.72 -18.17
CA ASP A 464 17.05 6.35 -17.73
C ASP A 464 16.10 5.33 -18.37
N LEU A 465 14.94 5.76 -18.88
CA LEU A 465 13.97 4.92 -19.60
C LEU A 465 14.15 4.99 -21.12
N ALA A 466 14.92 5.97 -21.62
CA ALA A 466 15.18 6.11 -23.05
C ALA A 466 15.88 4.87 -23.65
N ASP A 467 16.57 4.09 -22.82
CA ASP A 467 17.25 2.85 -23.21
C ASP A 467 16.37 1.58 -23.08
N GLU A 468 15.17 1.64 -22.45
CA GLU A 468 14.33 0.46 -22.14
C GLU A 468 12.84 0.58 -22.55
N ASP A 469 12.53 1.38 -23.56
CA ASP A 469 11.17 1.86 -23.93
C ASP A 469 10.62 2.86 -22.89
N ASP A 470 10.34 4.10 -23.34
CA ASP A 470 9.75 5.21 -22.54
C ASP A 470 8.27 4.96 -22.19
N SER A 471 7.91 3.69 -21.99
CA SER A 471 6.58 3.20 -21.62
C SER A 471 6.71 2.14 -20.52
N VAL A 472 6.14 2.43 -19.37
CA VAL A 472 6.00 1.46 -18.27
C VAL A 472 4.59 0.89 -18.31
N GLU A 473 4.46 -0.39 -18.65
CA GLU A 473 3.19 -1.10 -18.49
C GLU A 473 2.96 -1.34 -16.99
N TRP A 474 1.92 -0.69 -16.45
CA TRP A 474 1.53 -0.85 -15.05
C TRP A 474 0.81 -2.18 -14.85
N GLU A 475 -0.16 -2.46 -15.71
CA GLU A 475 -0.97 -3.67 -15.63
C GLU A 475 -1.55 -4.02 -16.99
N ARG A 476 -1.68 -5.32 -17.23
CA ARG A 476 -2.42 -5.88 -18.35
C ARG A 476 -3.07 -7.19 -17.95
N GLU A 477 -4.38 -7.16 -17.81
CA GLU A 477 -5.15 -8.30 -17.32
C GLU A 477 -6.45 -8.47 -18.12
N ALA A 478 -7.12 -9.61 -17.92
CA ALA A 478 -8.41 -9.91 -18.54
C ALA A 478 -9.55 -9.77 -17.53
N ALA A 479 -10.57 -9.02 -17.90
CA ALA A 479 -11.86 -8.93 -17.23
C ALA A 479 -12.93 -9.75 -17.99
N PRO A 480 -14.08 -10.05 -17.35
CA PRO A 480 -15.14 -10.84 -17.99
C PRO A 480 -15.82 -10.16 -19.21
N SER A 481 -15.75 -8.84 -19.32
CA SER A 481 -16.34 -8.03 -20.40
C SER A 481 -15.55 -6.75 -20.64
N GLN A 482 -15.84 -6.01 -21.72
CA GLN A 482 -15.22 -4.70 -21.97
C GLN A 482 -15.64 -3.66 -20.92
N SER A 483 -16.89 -3.68 -20.48
CA SER A 483 -17.39 -2.80 -19.40
C SER A 483 -16.71 -3.08 -18.06
N ALA A 484 -16.50 -4.36 -17.72
CA ALA A 484 -15.72 -4.76 -16.55
C ALA A 484 -14.25 -4.29 -16.69
N ALA A 485 -13.66 -4.49 -17.88
CA ALA A 485 -12.29 -4.06 -18.17
C ALA A 485 -12.09 -2.55 -17.98
N VAL A 486 -13.10 -1.73 -18.32
CA VAL A 486 -13.11 -0.29 -18.06
C VAL A 486 -13.11 0.01 -16.56
N LEU A 487 -13.96 -0.63 -15.75
CA LEU A 487 -13.96 -0.42 -14.29
C LEU A 487 -12.59 -0.76 -13.66
N LEU A 488 -11.98 -1.88 -14.08
CA LEU A 488 -10.66 -2.26 -13.58
C LEU A 488 -9.57 -1.30 -14.05
N ALA A 489 -9.60 -0.86 -15.32
CA ALA A 489 -8.65 0.11 -15.85
C ALA A 489 -8.76 1.48 -15.16
N GLU A 490 -9.99 1.93 -14.85
CA GLU A 490 -10.24 3.16 -14.11
C GLU A 490 -9.63 3.13 -12.72
N HIS A 491 -9.83 2.04 -11.99
CA HIS A 491 -9.24 1.87 -10.67
C HIS A 491 -7.71 1.72 -10.75
N ALA A 492 -7.19 0.91 -11.67
CA ALA A 492 -5.76 0.75 -11.92
C ALA A 492 -5.08 2.07 -12.33
N ALA A 493 -5.80 2.98 -12.99
CA ALA A 493 -5.30 4.32 -13.31
C ALA A 493 -5.16 5.22 -12.08
N ILE A 494 -6.02 5.06 -11.07
CA ILE A 494 -5.84 5.72 -9.77
C ILE A 494 -4.52 5.22 -9.19
N GLU A 495 -4.32 3.90 -9.10
CA GLU A 495 -3.05 3.32 -8.63
C GLU A 495 -1.86 3.83 -9.42
N ALA A 496 -1.81 3.62 -10.73
CA ALA A 496 -0.67 4.01 -11.55
C ALA A 496 -0.29 5.49 -11.37
N ALA A 497 -1.26 6.41 -11.39
CA ALA A 497 -0.99 7.85 -11.25
C ALA A 497 -0.46 8.23 -9.86
N VAL A 498 -1.02 7.60 -8.82
CA VAL A 498 -0.77 7.89 -7.41
C VAL A 498 0.52 7.23 -6.92
N CYS A 499 0.75 6.01 -7.37
CA CYS A 499 1.79 5.10 -6.93
C CYS A 499 3.09 5.26 -7.73
N LEU A 500 3.08 6.07 -8.79
CA LEU A 500 4.23 6.37 -9.64
C LEU A 500 5.52 6.74 -8.88
N PRO A 501 5.52 7.56 -7.79
CA PRO A 501 6.74 7.87 -7.04
C PRO A 501 7.38 6.68 -6.31
N PHE A 502 6.74 5.52 -6.31
CA PHE A 502 7.19 4.28 -5.69
C PHE A 502 7.44 3.18 -6.70
N GLN A 503 7.04 3.38 -7.96
CA GLN A 503 7.16 2.37 -8.99
C GLN A 503 8.64 2.13 -9.28
N ARG A 504 9.02 0.86 -9.32
CA ARG A 504 10.38 0.44 -9.64
C ARG A 504 10.41 -0.25 -11.00
N GLU A 505 11.48 0.02 -11.74
CA GLU A 505 11.86 -0.77 -12.91
C GLU A 505 12.20 -2.20 -12.45
N HIS A 506 11.60 -3.20 -13.09
CA HIS A 506 11.66 -4.59 -12.61
C HIS A 506 13.09 -5.16 -12.55
N ARG A 507 13.99 -4.76 -13.46
CA ARG A 507 15.34 -5.35 -13.55
C ARG A 507 16.30 -4.73 -12.55
N LYS A 508 16.46 -3.41 -12.60
CA LYS A 508 17.44 -2.71 -11.75
C LYS A 508 16.86 -2.23 -10.43
N GLN A 509 15.55 -2.39 -10.22
CA GLN A 509 14.84 -2.01 -8.99
C GLN A 509 14.98 -0.52 -8.67
N ARG A 510 15.30 0.28 -9.69
CA ARG A 510 15.39 1.73 -9.63
C ARG A 510 13.98 2.30 -9.63
N LEU A 511 13.74 3.33 -8.84
CA LEU A 511 12.50 4.09 -8.99
C LEU A 511 12.43 4.64 -10.42
N VAL A 512 11.29 4.40 -11.08
CA VAL A 512 10.95 4.93 -12.41
C VAL A 512 11.10 6.46 -12.41
N LEU A 513 10.75 7.10 -11.30
CA LEU A 513 11.02 8.50 -11.03
C LEU A 513 11.82 8.65 -9.72
N PRO A 514 13.12 8.96 -9.81
CA PRO A 514 13.96 9.20 -8.64
C PRO A 514 13.45 10.37 -7.78
N ALA A 515 13.55 10.23 -6.47
CA ALA A 515 13.20 11.28 -5.51
C ALA A 515 14.21 12.44 -5.56
N VAL A 516 13.75 13.64 -5.22
CA VAL A 516 14.63 14.80 -5.03
C VAL A 516 15.43 14.61 -3.74
N VAL A 517 16.77 14.63 -3.84
CA VAL A 517 17.68 14.40 -2.71
C VAL A 517 18.48 15.66 -2.38
N PRO A 518 18.73 15.96 -1.09
CA PRO A 518 19.71 16.96 -0.69
C PRO A 518 21.10 16.71 -1.29
N ALA A 519 21.89 17.76 -1.44
CA ALA A 519 23.24 17.64 -2.03
C ALA A 519 24.20 16.78 -1.19
N GLU A 520 24.04 16.76 0.14
CA GLU A 520 24.93 16.07 1.08
C GLU A 520 24.15 15.15 2.04
N PRO A 521 23.68 13.98 1.57
CA PRO A 521 23.01 13.02 2.44
C PRO A 521 24.02 12.30 3.36
N THR A 522 23.61 12.05 4.60
CA THR A 522 24.33 11.19 5.55
C THR A 522 23.75 9.77 5.54
N ILE A 523 24.53 8.74 5.90
CA ILE A 523 24.02 7.36 6.07
C ILE A 523 22.74 7.34 6.91
N ARG A 524 22.74 8.10 8.02
CA ARG A 524 21.61 8.21 8.93
C ARG A 524 20.35 8.79 8.24
N SER A 525 20.50 9.86 7.46
CA SER A 525 19.37 10.46 6.74
C SER A 525 18.87 9.57 5.60
N VAL A 526 19.76 8.85 4.91
CA VAL A 526 19.35 7.89 3.86
C VAL A 526 18.56 6.72 4.46
N ILE A 527 19.03 6.14 5.57
CA ILE A 527 18.30 5.06 6.29
C ILE A 527 16.93 5.53 6.78
N ALA A 528 16.85 6.79 7.25
CA ALA A 528 15.57 7.36 7.69
C ALA A 528 14.54 7.37 6.56
N GLU A 529 14.95 7.68 5.33
CA GLU A 529 14.05 7.84 4.17
C GLU A 529 13.94 6.62 3.24
N ALA A 530 14.70 5.55 3.48
CA ALA A 530 14.68 4.34 2.64
C ALA A 530 13.41 3.47 2.81
N ASP A 531 12.85 2.97 1.71
CA ASP A 531 11.85 1.88 1.66
C ASP A 531 12.50 0.56 2.09
N TYR A 532 13.68 0.26 1.54
CA TYR A 532 14.44 -0.96 1.82
C TYR A 532 15.81 -0.62 2.38
N VAL A 533 16.20 -1.32 3.44
CA VAL A 533 17.54 -1.20 4.03
C VAL A 533 18.22 -2.57 4.01
N LEU A 534 19.32 -2.70 3.25
CA LEU A 534 20.17 -3.89 3.30
C LEU A 534 20.81 -3.99 4.68
N GLY A 535 20.28 -4.87 5.51
CA GLY A 535 20.81 -5.17 6.83
C GLY A 535 21.99 -6.14 6.76
N PHE A 536 22.86 -6.09 7.78
CA PHE A 536 24.02 -6.98 7.91
C PHE A 536 23.65 -8.47 7.88
N PHE A 537 22.50 -8.84 8.47
CA PHE A 537 22.04 -10.23 8.44
C PHE A 537 21.73 -10.70 7.02
N THR A 538 21.00 -9.89 6.24
CA THR A 538 20.71 -10.15 4.83
C THR A 538 21.99 -10.20 4.01
N LEU A 539 22.90 -9.24 4.21
CA LEU A 539 24.22 -9.24 3.59
C LEU A 539 24.94 -10.57 3.82
N ALA A 540 25.06 -11.00 5.08
CA ALA A 540 25.78 -12.22 5.43
C ALA A 540 25.14 -13.49 4.84
N SER A 541 23.80 -13.52 4.73
CA SER A 541 23.08 -14.60 4.06
C SER A 541 23.44 -14.73 2.57
N VAL A 542 23.70 -13.61 1.90
CA VAL A 542 24.02 -13.57 0.47
C VAL A 542 25.49 -13.87 0.23
N LEU A 543 26.39 -13.40 1.11
CA LEU A 543 27.83 -13.67 1.02
C LEU A 543 28.13 -15.17 0.96
N GLY A 544 27.46 -15.99 1.79
CA GLY A 544 27.64 -17.45 1.75
C GLY A 544 27.23 -18.09 0.43
N ARG A 545 26.23 -17.53 -0.26
CA ARG A 545 25.76 -18.03 -1.57
C ARG A 545 26.62 -17.53 -2.74
N LEU A 546 27.21 -16.34 -2.61
CA LEU A 546 28.07 -15.76 -3.64
C LEU A 546 29.45 -16.41 -3.66
N HIS A 547 29.96 -16.90 -2.52
CA HIS A 547 31.25 -17.58 -2.43
C HIS A 547 31.40 -18.70 -3.48
N ASP A 548 30.38 -19.54 -3.66
CA ASP A 548 30.44 -20.67 -4.60
C ASP A 548 30.15 -20.30 -6.06
N ARG A 549 29.77 -19.04 -6.34
CA ARG A 549 29.24 -18.59 -7.64
C ARG A 549 30.05 -17.48 -8.30
N ALA A 550 30.73 -16.65 -7.53
CA ALA A 550 31.46 -15.49 -8.03
C ALA A 550 32.92 -15.86 -8.34
N GLY A 551 33.31 -15.84 -9.61
CA GLY A 551 34.69 -16.13 -10.03
C GLY A 551 35.65 -14.97 -9.77
N SER A 552 35.54 -13.89 -10.54
CA SER A 552 36.38 -12.71 -10.41
C SER A 552 35.51 -11.45 -10.30
N ILE A 553 35.82 -10.61 -9.31
CA ILE A 553 35.01 -9.46 -8.92
C ILE A 553 35.87 -8.19 -9.01
N GLN A 554 35.36 -7.16 -9.67
CA GLN A 554 36.01 -5.86 -9.89
C GLN A 554 35.82 -4.91 -8.69
N GLY A 555 36.63 -3.85 -8.65
CA GLY A 555 36.53 -2.80 -7.64
C GLY A 555 35.59 -1.67 -8.06
N ALA A 556 35.21 -0.82 -7.11
CA ALA A 556 34.32 0.32 -7.38
C ALA A 556 34.88 1.24 -8.47
N ALA A 557 36.20 1.47 -8.50
CA ALA A 557 36.85 2.31 -9.51
C ALA A 557 36.65 1.81 -10.96
N ASP A 558 36.40 0.52 -11.15
CA ASP A 558 36.17 -0.12 -12.45
C ASP A 558 34.68 -0.10 -12.86
N GLY A 559 33.81 0.38 -11.97
CA GLY A 559 32.36 0.44 -12.14
C GLY A 559 31.64 -0.72 -11.46
N HIS A 560 30.62 -0.41 -10.65
CA HIS A 560 29.68 -1.36 -10.04
C HIS A 560 28.96 -2.21 -11.10
N TRP A 561 28.46 -1.54 -12.13
CA TRP A 561 27.73 -2.11 -13.25
C TRP A 561 28.43 -1.75 -14.58
N ARG A 562 28.58 -2.75 -15.46
CA ARG A 562 29.28 -2.61 -16.75
C ARG A 562 28.39 -3.12 -17.90
N ALA A 563 28.35 -2.38 -19.00
CA ALA A 563 27.72 -2.87 -20.23
C ALA A 563 28.52 -4.07 -20.80
N ASP A 564 27.83 -5.13 -21.25
CA ASP A 564 28.48 -6.24 -21.95
C ASP A 564 29.00 -5.75 -23.31
N PRO A 565 30.31 -5.71 -23.55
CA PRO A 565 30.88 -5.22 -24.80
C PRO A 565 30.57 -6.11 -26.01
N HIS A 566 29.95 -7.29 -25.82
CA HIS A 566 29.63 -8.26 -26.87
C HIS A 566 28.14 -8.44 -27.13
N SER A 567 27.28 -7.60 -26.56
CA SER A 567 25.82 -7.70 -26.70
C SER A 567 25.25 -6.65 -27.68
N ASP A 568 24.36 -7.07 -28.58
CA ASP A 568 23.65 -6.18 -29.52
C ASP A 568 22.51 -5.36 -28.88
N THR A 569 22.19 -5.62 -27.60
CA THR A 569 21.48 -4.70 -26.69
C THR A 569 21.81 -5.15 -25.26
N PRO A 570 22.72 -4.48 -24.52
CA PRO A 570 23.18 -5.01 -23.24
C PRO A 570 22.34 -4.51 -22.07
N PRO A 571 21.80 -5.40 -21.20
CA PRO A 571 21.61 -5.03 -19.81
C PRO A 571 22.98 -4.85 -19.15
N ASP A 572 23.09 -3.86 -18.25
CA ASP A 572 24.24 -3.73 -17.36
C ASP A 572 24.46 -5.06 -16.61
N ARG A 573 25.71 -5.53 -16.53
CA ARG A 573 26.08 -6.72 -15.74
C ARG A 573 26.79 -6.32 -14.44
N PRO A 574 26.53 -7.04 -13.33
CA PRO A 574 27.18 -6.76 -12.07
C PRO A 574 28.68 -7.09 -12.17
N ALA A 575 29.51 -6.15 -11.73
CA ALA A 575 30.97 -6.29 -11.79
C ALA A 575 31.63 -6.25 -10.41
N THR A 576 31.02 -5.63 -9.39
CA THR A 576 31.57 -5.58 -8.02
C THR A 576 30.76 -6.42 -7.04
N LEU A 577 31.26 -6.59 -5.80
CA LEU A 577 30.53 -7.34 -4.77
C LEU A 577 29.24 -6.61 -4.39
N THR A 578 29.27 -5.27 -4.31
CA THR A 578 28.06 -4.46 -4.10
C THR A 578 27.02 -4.70 -5.20
N ALA A 579 27.42 -4.77 -6.47
CA ALA A 579 26.49 -4.99 -7.57
C ALA A 579 25.88 -6.39 -7.54
N LEU A 580 26.67 -7.43 -7.26
CA LEU A 580 26.16 -8.80 -7.11
C LEU A 580 25.14 -8.93 -5.96
N ILE A 581 25.41 -8.27 -4.85
CA ILE A 581 24.48 -8.27 -3.71
C ILE A 581 23.25 -7.44 -4.03
N SER A 582 23.40 -6.34 -4.76
CA SER A 582 22.28 -5.50 -5.18
C SER A 582 21.35 -6.24 -6.14
N ASP A 583 21.90 -6.96 -7.11
CA ASP A 583 21.15 -7.85 -8.00
C ASP A 583 20.39 -8.93 -7.21
N TRP A 584 21.08 -9.61 -6.28
CA TRP A 584 20.47 -10.66 -5.46
C TRP A 584 19.36 -10.15 -4.52
N CYS A 585 19.55 -8.96 -3.95
CA CYS A 585 18.63 -8.36 -2.98
C CYS A 585 17.60 -7.43 -3.63
N ALA A 586 17.53 -7.35 -4.95
CA ALA A 586 16.64 -6.45 -5.67
C ALA A 586 16.82 -4.97 -5.24
N LEU A 587 18.07 -4.51 -5.13
CA LEU A 587 18.42 -3.14 -4.74
C LEU A 587 18.67 -2.24 -5.97
N PRO A 588 18.35 -0.94 -5.87
CA PRO A 588 18.61 0.00 -6.95
C PRO A 588 20.09 0.05 -7.27
N SER A 589 20.37 -0.01 -8.56
CA SER A 589 21.71 -0.12 -9.11
C SER A 589 22.07 1.09 -9.96
N PRO A 590 23.28 1.67 -9.84
CA PRO A 590 23.68 2.82 -10.64
C PRO A 590 23.95 2.45 -12.10
N HIS A 591 23.62 3.33 -13.04
CA HIS A 591 23.97 3.17 -14.46
C HIS A 591 25.46 3.46 -14.72
N HIS A 592 26.00 2.91 -15.80
CA HIS A 592 27.41 3.10 -16.18
C HIS A 592 27.86 4.57 -16.23
N GLY A 593 26.97 5.48 -16.68
CA GLY A 593 27.25 6.93 -16.78
C GLY A 593 27.06 7.74 -15.50
N GLU A 594 26.55 7.14 -14.42
CA GLU A 594 26.35 7.83 -13.15
C GLU A 594 27.64 7.92 -12.33
N ALA A 595 27.85 9.06 -11.66
CA ALA A 595 28.97 9.21 -10.72
C ALA A 595 28.96 8.18 -9.59
N ALA A 596 27.77 7.67 -9.23
CA ALA A 596 27.62 6.60 -8.23
C ALA A 596 28.20 5.27 -8.71
N ASN A 597 28.25 5.00 -10.01
CA ASN A 597 28.72 3.72 -10.53
C ASN A 597 30.20 3.46 -10.24
N THR A 598 31.02 4.49 -10.15
CA THR A 598 32.45 4.34 -9.86
C THR A 598 32.85 4.80 -8.45
N ALA A 599 31.88 5.10 -7.60
CA ALA A 599 32.11 5.68 -6.29
C ALA A 599 31.91 4.64 -5.18
N SER A 600 32.71 4.72 -4.11
CA SER A 600 32.49 3.88 -2.92
C SER A 600 31.09 4.10 -2.34
N VAL A 601 30.51 3.05 -1.76
CA VAL A 601 29.13 3.05 -1.23
C VAL A 601 28.90 4.02 -0.06
N ASP A 602 29.96 4.44 0.63
CA ASP A 602 29.95 5.45 1.70
C ASP A 602 30.20 6.89 1.20
N SER A 603 30.37 7.08 -0.11
CA SER A 603 30.57 8.41 -0.70
C SER A 603 29.26 9.19 -0.84
N PRO A 604 29.30 10.55 -0.85
CA PRO A 604 28.11 11.36 -1.12
C PRO A 604 27.44 11.07 -2.46
N ALA A 605 28.20 10.64 -3.48
CA ALA A 605 27.65 10.28 -4.79
C ALA A 605 26.78 9.02 -4.70
N TYR A 606 27.27 7.96 -4.07
CA TYR A 606 26.52 6.71 -3.91
C TYR A 606 25.35 6.87 -2.93
N LEU A 607 25.54 7.63 -1.84
CA LEU A 607 24.46 7.93 -0.89
C LEU A 607 23.32 8.74 -1.53
N ARG A 608 23.63 9.65 -2.47
CA ARG A 608 22.61 10.34 -3.25
C ARG A 608 21.84 9.39 -4.17
N HIS A 609 22.53 8.47 -4.83
CA HIS A 609 21.88 7.44 -5.65
C HIS A 609 20.92 6.59 -4.80
N LEU A 610 21.40 6.05 -3.68
CA LEU A 610 20.58 5.27 -2.75
C LEU A 610 19.38 6.07 -2.23
N ALA A 611 19.58 7.32 -1.81
CA ALA A 611 18.50 8.19 -1.35
C ALA A 611 17.48 8.50 -2.46
N ALA A 612 17.94 8.75 -3.69
CA ALA A 612 17.08 9.06 -4.83
C ALA A 612 16.18 7.87 -5.17
N HIS A 613 16.68 6.66 -5.00
CA HIS A 613 15.90 5.44 -5.18
C HIS A 613 15.36 4.85 -3.86
N ARG A 614 15.35 5.64 -2.79
CA ARG A 614 14.77 5.29 -1.48
C ARG A 614 15.24 3.92 -0.99
N ALA A 615 16.53 3.63 -1.14
CA ALA A 615 17.19 2.47 -0.57
C ALA A 615 18.30 2.93 0.37
N ALA A 616 18.76 2.05 1.24
CA ALA A 616 19.94 2.29 2.08
C ALA A 616 20.67 1.00 2.36
N PHE A 617 21.94 1.12 2.74
CA PHE A 617 22.68 0.05 3.40
C PHE A 617 22.80 0.41 4.87
N ASP A 618 22.69 -0.57 5.77
CA ASP A 618 22.97 -0.31 7.17
C ASP A 618 24.46 0.05 7.36
N PRO A 619 24.85 0.65 8.50
CA PRO A 619 26.22 1.10 8.68
C PRO A 619 27.27 -0.02 8.62
N PHE A 620 26.92 -1.25 9.03
CA PHE A 620 27.83 -2.40 9.02
C PHE A 620 28.02 -2.92 7.59
N ALA A 621 26.93 -3.04 6.83
CA ALA A 621 26.95 -3.42 5.43
C ALA A 621 27.68 -2.38 4.57
N THR A 622 27.42 -1.09 4.81
CA THR A 622 28.13 0.02 4.16
C THR A 622 29.64 -0.10 4.40
N ARG A 623 30.05 -0.29 5.65
CA ARG A 623 31.48 -0.41 6.01
C ARG A 623 32.15 -1.63 5.38
N TYR A 624 31.45 -2.76 5.36
CA TYR A 624 31.94 -4.00 4.74
C TYR A 624 32.13 -3.84 3.23
N LEU A 625 31.09 -3.36 2.53
CA LEU A 625 31.07 -3.24 1.08
C LEU A 625 32.02 -2.17 0.56
N ALA A 626 32.12 -1.02 1.25
CA ALA A 626 33.09 0.01 0.91
C ALA A 626 34.53 -0.53 0.93
N ALA A 627 34.88 -1.34 1.94
CA ALA A 627 36.20 -1.95 2.02
C ALA A 627 36.40 -3.06 0.99
N ALA A 628 35.41 -3.94 0.79
CA ALA A 628 35.48 -5.02 -0.17
C ALA A 628 35.67 -4.51 -1.61
N ASP A 629 34.95 -3.45 -2.00
CA ASP A 629 35.00 -2.86 -3.34
C ASP A 629 36.15 -1.83 -3.49
N SER A 630 36.88 -1.50 -2.42
CA SER A 630 38.06 -0.62 -2.50
C SER A 630 39.29 -1.26 -3.15
N LEU A 631 39.35 -2.60 -3.20
CA LEU A 631 40.45 -3.30 -3.88
C LEU A 631 40.36 -3.06 -5.40
N PRO A 632 41.38 -2.46 -6.03
CA PRO A 632 41.34 -2.08 -7.44
C PRO A 632 41.47 -3.31 -8.36
N GLY A 633 40.77 -3.31 -9.50
CA GLY A 633 40.86 -4.38 -10.48
C GLY A 633 40.20 -5.69 -10.05
N ALA A 634 40.54 -6.77 -10.74
CA ALA A 634 39.89 -8.06 -10.60
C ALA A 634 40.48 -8.88 -9.44
N HIS A 635 39.66 -9.24 -8.46
CA HIS A 635 40.04 -10.01 -7.27
C HIS A 635 39.10 -11.18 -7.03
N THR A 636 39.53 -12.19 -6.26
CA THR A 636 38.65 -13.30 -5.88
C THR A 636 37.63 -12.87 -4.82
N PHE A 637 36.57 -13.67 -4.65
CA PHE A 637 35.61 -13.44 -3.57
C PHE A 637 36.29 -13.44 -2.19
N GLU A 638 37.24 -14.36 -1.96
CA GLU A 638 37.97 -14.50 -0.69
C GLU A 638 38.74 -13.23 -0.36
N GLU A 639 39.44 -12.64 -1.33
CA GLU A 639 40.23 -11.42 -1.13
C GLU A 639 39.33 -10.23 -0.75
N ARG A 640 38.20 -10.06 -1.45
CA ARG A 640 37.22 -9.02 -1.12
C ARG A 640 36.54 -9.28 0.22
N HIS A 641 36.23 -10.54 0.52
CA HIS A 641 35.67 -10.93 1.80
C HIS A 641 36.60 -10.60 2.96
N LEU A 642 37.90 -10.90 2.83
CA LEU A 642 38.92 -10.59 3.82
C LEU A 642 39.03 -9.07 4.06
N ALA A 643 38.95 -8.25 3.00
CA ALA A 643 38.96 -6.80 3.13
C ALA A 643 37.73 -6.28 3.90
N GLY A 644 36.53 -6.72 3.54
CA GLY A 644 35.29 -6.37 4.26
C GLY A 644 35.28 -6.85 5.71
N PHE A 645 35.73 -8.09 5.97
CA PHE A 645 35.88 -8.65 7.30
C PHE A 645 36.84 -7.81 8.15
N ALA A 646 38.03 -7.51 7.62
CA ALA A 646 39.04 -6.72 8.33
C ALA A 646 38.49 -5.33 8.69
N ALA A 647 37.78 -4.68 7.78
CA ALA A 647 37.18 -3.38 8.04
C ALA A 647 36.18 -3.41 9.20
N LEU A 648 35.34 -4.45 9.32
CA LEU A 648 34.44 -4.61 10.46
C LEU A 648 35.19 -4.87 11.77
N ARG A 649 36.32 -5.58 11.73
CA ARG A 649 37.14 -5.89 12.92
C ARG A 649 37.88 -4.68 13.47
N THR A 650 38.33 -3.78 12.60
CA THR A 650 39.13 -2.62 13.00
C THR A 650 38.29 -1.36 13.24
N THR A 651 36.99 -1.40 12.96
CA THR A 651 36.09 -0.25 13.16
C THR A 651 35.54 -0.23 14.59
N ASP A 652 35.41 0.97 15.18
CA ASP A 652 34.64 1.15 16.41
C ASP A 652 33.15 0.94 16.14
N LEU A 653 32.67 -0.28 16.44
CA LEU A 653 31.27 -0.67 16.24
C LEU A 653 30.30 0.19 17.08
N SER A 654 30.73 0.72 18.22
CA SER A 654 29.91 1.60 19.06
C SER A 654 29.73 2.97 18.40
N ALA A 655 30.77 3.51 17.77
CA ALA A 655 30.64 4.70 16.93
C ALA A 655 29.76 4.45 15.71
N LEU A 656 29.95 3.32 15.02
CA LEU A 656 29.18 2.97 13.83
C LEU A 656 27.68 2.83 14.14
N THR A 657 27.34 2.26 15.30
CA THR A 657 25.96 2.14 15.80
C THR A 657 25.23 3.48 15.93
N ARG A 658 25.94 4.58 16.20
CA ARG A 658 25.32 5.93 16.31
C ARG A 658 24.81 6.47 14.97
N THR A 659 25.30 5.92 13.86
CA THR A 659 24.84 6.29 12.52
C THR A 659 23.58 5.52 12.08
N GLU A 660 23.21 4.47 12.82
CA GLU A 660 21.97 3.72 12.62
C GLU A 660 20.79 4.43 13.29
N VAL A 661 19.65 4.49 12.61
CA VAL A 661 18.41 5.08 13.15
C VAL A 661 17.64 4.04 13.97
N ARG A 662 17.77 2.76 13.61
CA ARG A 662 17.15 1.61 14.30
C ARG A 662 17.88 1.27 15.60
N PRO A 663 17.17 0.75 16.62
CA PRO A 663 17.82 0.17 17.79
C PRO A 663 18.74 -1.00 17.39
N VAL A 664 20.05 -0.88 17.63
CA VAL A 664 21.00 -1.98 17.45
C VAL A 664 21.06 -2.81 18.72
N ARG A 665 20.67 -4.09 18.62
CA ARG A 665 20.74 -5.04 19.73
C ARG A 665 22.16 -5.57 19.89
N GLU A 666 22.56 -5.92 21.12
CA GLU A 666 23.85 -6.57 21.39
C GLU A 666 23.99 -7.90 20.62
N GLY A 667 22.87 -8.58 20.32
CA GLY A 667 22.86 -9.76 19.44
C GLY A 667 23.46 -9.48 18.06
N LEU A 668 23.10 -8.36 17.42
CA LEU A 668 23.65 -7.97 16.13
C LEU A 668 25.15 -7.65 16.24
N LEU A 669 25.58 -6.95 17.28
CA LEU A 669 27.00 -6.66 17.49
C LEU A 669 27.82 -7.95 17.72
N ARG A 670 27.28 -8.91 18.48
CA ARG A 670 27.89 -10.23 18.65
C ARG A 670 27.98 -10.98 17.31
N LEU A 671 26.95 -10.90 16.48
CA LEU A 671 26.94 -11.50 15.15
C LEU A 671 27.99 -10.85 14.22
N VAL A 672 28.04 -9.52 14.15
CA VAL A 672 29.07 -8.80 13.37
C VAL A 672 30.47 -9.21 13.84
N ARG A 673 30.68 -9.35 15.16
CA ARG A 673 31.92 -9.84 15.76
C ARG A 673 32.14 -11.35 15.62
N SER A 674 31.16 -12.14 15.19
CA SER A 674 31.32 -13.59 15.02
C SER A 674 31.43 -14.00 13.55
N LEU A 675 31.23 -13.07 12.61
CA LEU A 675 31.41 -13.30 11.17
C LEU A 675 32.73 -14.06 10.93
N PRO A 676 32.73 -15.20 10.23
CA PRO A 676 33.93 -16.00 10.02
C PRO A 676 34.84 -15.29 9.03
N GLN A 677 36.15 -15.45 9.20
CA GLN A 677 37.15 -14.98 8.25
C GLN A 677 37.23 -15.88 7.01
N ASN A 678 36.91 -17.17 7.16
CA ASN A 678 36.90 -18.14 6.06
C ASN A 678 35.53 -18.14 5.37
N PRO A 679 35.44 -17.74 4.08
CA PRO A 679 34.20 -17.73 3.31
C PRO A 679 33.44 -19.07 3.29
N ALA A 680 34.16 -20.20 3.27
CA ALA A 680 33.55 -21.53 3.24
C ALA A 680 32.71 -21.84 4.50
N GLN A 681 32.89 -21.07 5.57
CA GLN A 681 32.12 -21.19 6.81
C GLN A 681 30.87 -20.30 6.84
N LEU A 682 30.71 -19.36 5.91
CA LEU A 682 29.65 -18.34 5.96
C LEU A 682 28.24 -18.95 5.94
N THR A 683 27.99 -19.94 5.09
CA THR A 683 26.68 -20.60 4.98
C THR A 683 26.32 -21.32 6.28
N ALA A 684 27.22 -22.18 6.77
CA ALA A 684 27.00 -22.91 8.03
C ALA A 684 26.89 -21.97 9.24
N TRP A 685 27.72 -20.93 9.28
CA TRP A 685 27.65 -19.89 10.31
C TRP A 685 26.31 -19.15 10.27
N TYR A 686 25.83 -18.77 9.09
CA TYR A 686 24.54 -18.07 8.94
C TYR A 686 23.38 -18.97 9.40
N GLU A 687 23.36 -20.23 8.98
CA GLU A 687 22.33 -21.20 9.36
C GLU A 687 22.28 -21.42 10.89
N GLN A 688 23.43 -21.46 11.56
CA GLN A 688 23.51 -21.57 13.01
C GLN A 688 22.84 -20.38 13.74
N HIS A 689 22.82 -19.20 13.12
CA HIS A 689 22.29 -17.97 13.71
C HIS A 689 20.86 -17.61 13.26
N LEU A 690 20.25 -18.39 12.34
CA LEU A 690 18.83 -18.21 11.91
C LEU A 690 17.81 -18.34 13.05
N GLY A 691 18.17 -19.03 14.15
CA GLY A 691 17.28 -19.33 15.27
C GLY A 691 17.52 -18.54 16.57
N GLN A 692 18.42 -17.56 16.58
CA GLN A 692 18.70 -16.74 17.77
C GLN A 692 18.08 -15.34 17.62
N PRO A 693 17.00 -15.00 18.36
CA PRO A 693 16.28 -13.72 18.23
C PRO A 693 17.05 -12.47 18.71
#